data_AF-A0A6A4MAB3-F1
#
_entry.id   AF-A0A6A4MAB3-F1
#
_cell.length_a   1.000
_cell.length_b   1.000
_cell.length_c   1.000
_cell.angle_alpha   90.00
_cell.angle_beta   90.00
_cell.angle_gamma   90.00
#
_symmetry.space_group_name_H-M   'P 1'
#
loop_
_entity.id
_entity.type
_entity.pdbx_description
1 polymer ?
#
loop_
_entity_poly.entity_id
_entity_poly.type
_entity_poly.pdbx_seq_one_letter_code
_entity_poly.pdbx_strand_id
1 'polypeptide(L)'
;MGLSNAMKLVLLLTLFTIATTLAIQIASESGPDSDVGIPSKSISSPGRERGLLQRILKGKHHRKGRRHRGRRPRLAAEQPVGNAAAVVAQDGSGNFPNIKAALDASLKRGGNGRFVIHIKSGVYSEHVVVTEAMKNVMFTGDGMGKTIITGSLSIISGGRGTSESATVIIKGDGFVARDITFRNTAGPEKHQAPAITSSALHLAFFRCGFEGYQDTIVAMRGQQFFKECDIYGTVDFICGDAAAIFQNCNLRLRRSPGRTITIAASSRNLASSPTGFVFHNCRVTAEPELSQVIGTHKIYLGRPWMPFARTIYIQNDLDVPVQAQGWMLWETRPDGRDANTVYYREYGNRGIGSSTGGRVKWPGYRVMDSNEASQFTVANLIQGHTWLPSTGVPFNAALFTIATALAIEFASSSADSNGATPSRNVSSPEGGRRLLQQMLRGRGRRGRRPRGQAGMRRAGRRRGGRAPVVVAQDGSGNFPTIKAALDASLRRKGVGRFVIHIKAGVYREVVVVDERMKNIRFTGDGIGRTIITGSNFGGLGDYNAWNSTTVLVRGDGFVARDLTFQNTHRYQPAPAITIEAPQSAFYRVGLDGYQDTILLRGTGRQFFKECDVYGTVDFICGDGNSIFQNSNIIARKSFTGKEITITASRRGVTNLSTGLVFQNCRVTATPDLREAFGSTKIYLGRPWGDHARTIFMNCDFDLPIHPEGWMAWEGSSPGLLTNPPVDYREFGNRGMGSSTLGRVRWAGYRVMTDRNEANQFTVANFIQGGRGGTMTTQRPPAAPTTTTTTTTGSTSTPPSGIIDATPREDRLP
;
A
#
# COMPACT_ATOMS: atom_id res chain seq x y z
N MET A 1 54.81 -17.74 9.30
CA MET A 1 54.09 -16.68 8.55
C MET A 1 52.64 -16.69 8.98
N GLY A 2 52.19 -15.64 9.68
CA GLY A 2 50.86 -15.59 10.29
C GLY A 2 49.80 -15.07 9.30
N LEU A 3 48.76 -15.85 9.05
CA LEU A 3 47.57 -15.41 8.33
C LEU A 3 46.83 -14.32 9.13
N SER A 4 46.39 -13.27 8.42
CA SER A 4 45.64 -12.14 9.02
C SER A 4 44.32 -12.62 9.64
N ASN A 5 43.83 -11.89 10.65
CA ASN A 5 42.56 -12.21 11.31
C ASN A 5 41.37 -12.21 10.33
N ALA A 6 41.44 -11.42 9.25
CA ALA A 6 40.44 -11.43 8.18
C ALA A 6 40.44 -12.74 7.39
N MET A 7 41.62 -13.28 7.04
CA MET A 7 41.71 -14.57 6.33
C MET A 7 41.28 -15.75 7.22
N LYS A 8 41.56 -15.70 8.53
CA LYS A 8 41.06 -16.72 9.47
C LYS A 8 39.53 -16.69 9.58
N LEU A 9 38.93 -15.49 9.59
CA LEU A 9 37.48 -15.32 9.63
C LEU A 9 36.81 -15.78 8.33
N VAL A 10 37.40 -15.47 7.18
CA VAL A 10 36.94 -15.97 5.88
C VAL A 10 36.98 -17.49 5.87
N LEU A 11 38.11 -18.11 6.26
CA LEU A 11 38.24 -19.56 6.29
C LEU A 11 37.25 -20.24 7.26
N LEU A 12 37.00 -19.63 8.43
CA LEU A 12 36.03 -20.11 9.41
C LEU A 12 34.59 -20.06 8.85
N LEU A 13 34.26 -18.98 8.15
CA LEU A 13 32.96 -18.80 7.51
C LEU A 13 32.76 -19.79 6.37
N THR A 14 33.77 -20.01 5.51
CA THR A 14 33.67 -20.99 4.42
C THR A 14 33.49 -22.42 4.95
N LEU A 15 34.22 -22.79 6.00
CA LEU A 15 34.09 -24.10 6.64
C LEU A 15 32.72 -24.28 7.31
N PHE A 16 32.17 -23.22 7.92
CA PHE A 16 30.83 -23.24 8.51
C PHE A 16 29.74 -23.39 7.44
N THR A 17 29.88 -22.73 6.28
CA THR A 17 28.97 -22.86 5.14
C THR A 17 29.02 -24.25 4.52
N ILE A 18 30.20 -24.85 4.39
CA ILE A 18 30.35 -26.22 3.87
C ILE A 18 29.72 -27.23 4.84
N ALA A 19 29.97 -27.08 6.14
CA ALA A 19 29.41 -27.98 7.17
C ALA A 19 27.87 -27.91 7.24
N THR A 20 27.29 -26.71 7.11
CA THR A 20 25.83 -26.53 7.09
C THR A 20 25.19 -27.05 5.81
N THR A 21 25.85 -26.90 4.66
CA THR A 21 25.37 -27.44 3.38
C THR A 21 25.39 -28.97 3.39
N LEU A 22 26.45 -29.59 3.95
CA LEU A 22 26.56 -31.04 4.08
C LEU A 22 25.52 -31.60 5.07
N ALA A 23 25.26 -30.91 6.18
CA ALA A 23 24.24 -31.30 7.15
C ALA A 23 22.81 -31.21 6.59
N ILE A 24 22.54 -30.27 5.67
CA ILE A 24 21.26 -30.14 4.97
C ILE A 24 21.10 -31.23 3.91
N GLN A 25 22.17 -31.58 3.18
CA GLN A 25 22.16 -32.68 2.21
C GLN A 25 21.87 -34.03 2.90
N ILE A 26 22.49 -34.29 4.06
CA ILE A 26 22.27 -35.53 4.84
C ILE A 26 20.85 -35.56 5.46
N ALA A 27 20.26 -34.39 5.77
CA ALA A 27 18.90 -34.31 6.28
C ALA A 27 17.81 -34.44 5.19
N SER A 28 18.17 -34.34 3.91
CA SER A 28 17.26 -34.38 2.75
C SER A 28 16.96 -35.80 2.24
N GLU A 29 17.76 -36.81 2.61
CA GLU A 29 17.63 -38.18 2.08
C GLU A 29 16.96 -39.18 3.03
N SER A 30 16.11 -38.73 3.96
CA SER A 30 15.35 -39.66 4.82
C SER A 30 13.87 -39.30 4.95
N GLY A 31 13.05 -39.95 4.11
CA GLY A 31 11.58 -40.02 4.21
C GLY A 31 11.06 -41.33 3.57
N PRO A 32 9.91 -41.88 4.01
CA PRO A 32 9.71 -43.34 4.13
C PRO A 32 8.90 -44.03 3.00
N ASP A 33 9.11 -45.36 2.94
CA ASP A 33 8.33 -46.46 2.34
C ASP A 33 8.14 -46.56 0.81
N SER A 34 8.82 -47.53 0.19
CA SER A 34 8.18 -48.66 -0.51
C SER A 34 9.15 -49.82 -0.75
N ASP A 35 8.56 -51.01 -0.74
CA ASP A 35 9.08 -52.35 -0.54
C ASP A 35 9.47 -53.02 -1.88
N VAL A 36 10.72 -53.47 -2.04
CA VAL A 36 11.13 -54.54 -2.99
C VAL A 36 12.39 -55.23 -2.45
N GLY A 37 12.36 -56.56 -2.33
CA GLY A 37 13.33 -57.34 -1.57
C GLY A 37 14.54 -57.94 -2.32
N ILE A 38 15.57 -58.26 -1.51
CA ILE A 38 16.50 -59.42 -1.52
C ILE A 38 17.53 -59.50 -2.68
N PRO A 39 18.79 -60.07 -2.56
CA PRO A 39 19.53 -60.66 -1.42
C PRO A 39 21.02 -60.21 -1.19
N SER A 40 21.42 -60.28 0.08
CA SER A 40 22.60 -60.95 0.70
C SER A 40 24.07 -60.77 0.26
N LYS A 41 24.94 -60.83 1.31
CA LYS A 41 26.39 -61.13 1.43
C LYS A 41 27.29 -59.89 1.55
N SER A 42 28.24 -59.75 2.49
CA SER A 42 28.78 -60.64 3.54
C SER A 42 29.92 -59.90 4.29
N ILE A 43 30.08 -60.14 5.61
CA ILE A 43 31.37 -60.23 6.36
C ILE A 43 32.14 -58.89 6.53
N SER A 44 32.71 -58.44 7.66
CA SER A 44 33.10 -58.99 8.98
C SER A 44 33.39 -57.84 9.96
N SER A 45 33.01 -58.02 11.24
CA SER A 45 33.56 -57.39 12.46
C SER A 45 35.02 -57.85 12.73
N PRO A 46 35.86 -57.25 13.63
CA PRO A 46 35.61 -56.92 15.07
C PRO A 46 36.25 -55.57 15.52
N GLY A 47 36.10 -55.01 16.73
CA GLY A 47 35.55 -55.40 18.03
C GLY A 47 36.28 -54.59 19.13
N ARG A 48 35.69 -54.60 20.35
CA ARG A 48 36.15 -54.10 21.68
C ARG A 48 35.53 -52.79 22.16
N GLU A 49 34.54 -52.84 23.06
CA GLU A 49 34.64 -53.04 24.55
C GLU A 49 35.12 -51.74 25.23
N ARG A 50 34.52 -51.13 26.25
CA ARG A 50 33.61 -51.46 27.37
C ARG A 50 33.07 -50.10 27.88
N GLY A 51 31.91 -49.90 28.50
CA GLY A 51 31.11 -50.81 29.31
C GLY A 51 31.53 -50.83 30.77
N LEU A 52 31.12 -49.85 31.58
CA LEU A 52 30.99 -49.99 33.05
C LEU A 52 29.98 -48.94 33.57
N LEU A 53 28.68 -49.28 33.59
CA LEU A 53 27.92 -49.81 34.73
C LEU A 53 27.49 -48.76 35.77
N GLN A 54 26.30 -48.21 35.50
CA GLN A 54 25.10 -48.38 36.33
C GLN A 54 25.25 -49.26 37.59
N ARG A 55 24.95 -48.67 38.75
CA ARG A 55 24.17 -49.17 39.92
C ARG A 55 24.14 -47.99 40.90
N ILE A 56 23.03 -47.57 41.50
CA ILE A 56 22.27 -48.32 42.51
C ILE A 56 20.80 -47.87 42.54
N LEU A 57 19.98 -48.83 42.94
CA LEU A 57 18.54 -48.95 43.02
C LEU A 57 17.84 -48.12 44.13
N LYS A 58 16.55 -47.85 43.85
CA LYS A 58 15.36 -47.83 44.75
C LYS A 58 15.05 -46.59 45.62
N GLY A 59 13.87 -46.02 45.35
CA GLY A 59 13.06 -45.23 46.29
C GLY A 59 11.85 -44.58 45.60
N LYS A 60 10.68 -45.22 45.67
CA LYS A 60 9.41 -44.83 44.99
C LYS A 60 8.75 -43.61 45.67
N HIS A 61 8.03 -42.76 44.92
CA HIS A 61 6.57 -42.50 45.08
C HIS A 61 5.98 -41.66 43.92
N HIS A 62 4.70 -41.87 43.65
CA HIS A 62 3.94 -41.56 42.42
C HIS A 62 3.59 -40.08 42.16
N ARG A 63 3.68 -39.63 40.89
CA ARG A 63 2.62 -38.85 40.21
C ARG A 63 2.78 -38.88 38.67
N LYS A 64 1.65 -39.07 37.96
CA LYS A 64 1.53 -39.34 36.52
C LYS A 64 1.97 -38.16 35.64
N GLY A 65 2.93 -38.38 34.74
CA GLY A 65 3.27 -37.48 33.63
C GLY A 65 2.72 -37.99 32.29
N ARG A 66 2.02 -37.12 31.55
CA ARG A 66 1.63 -37.36 30.15
C ARG A 66 2.52 -36.51 29.22
N ARG A 67 2.96 -37.16 28.15
CA ARG A 67 4.02 -36.79 27.20
C ARG A 67 3.86 -35.42 26.55
N HIS A 68 4.91 -34.59 26.60
CA HIS A 68 5.12 -33.46 25.69
C HIS A 68 5.85 -33.94 24.42
N ARG A 69 5.21 -33.81 23.26
CA ARG A 69 5.89 -33.81 21.95
C ARG A 69 6.22 -32.36 21.60
N GLY A 70 7.51 -32.07 21.42
CA GLY A 70 7.99 -30.79 20.92
C GLY A 70 7.54 -30.54 19.48
N ARG A 71 6.95 -29.38 19.24
CA ARG A 71 6.68 -28.84 17.89
C ARG A 71 7.68 -27.71 17.62
N ARG A 72 8.42 -27.84 16.52
CA ARG A 72 9.21 -26.76 15.90
C ARG A 72 8.29 -25.59 15.50
N PRO A 73 8.72 -24.32 15.61
CA PRO A 73 7.87 -23.19 15.25
C PRO A 73 7.74 -23.10 13.72
N ARG A 74 6.49 -23.19 13.25
CA ARG A 74 6.08 -23.01 11.86
C ARG A 74 5.97 -21.51 11.60
N LEU A 75 6.47 -21.05 10.44
CA LEU A 75 6.31 -19.68 9.92
C LEU A 75 4.86 -19.18 10.11
N ALA A 76 4.73 -17.95 10.61
CA ALA A 76 3.48 -17.35 11.06
C ALA A 76 2.47 -17.20 9.91
N ALA A 77 1.49 -18.10 9.88
CA ALA A 77 0.25 -17.94 9.13
C ALA A 77 -0.65 -16.90 9.82
N GLU A 78 -1.37 -16.11 9.02
CA GLU A 78 -2.42 -15.19 9.47
C GLU A 78 -3.37 -15.91 10.45
N GLN A 79 -3.58 -15.32 11.63
CA GLN A 79 -4.52 -15.85 12.61
C GLN A 79 -5.95 -15.59 12.14
N PRO A 80 -6.78 -16.63 11.89
CA PRO A 80 -8.17 -16.45 11.50
C PRO A 80 -9.01 -15.88 12.65
N VAL A 81 -10.07 -15.13 12.30
CA VAL A 81 -11.06 -14.49 13.20
C VAL A 81 -11.81 -15.50 14.10
N GLY A 82 -11.65 -16.81 13.88
CA GLY A 82 -12.33 -17.89 14.60
C GLY A 82 -11.95 -18.13 16.07
N ASN A 83 -11.04 -17.33 16.66
CA ASN A 83 -10.61 -17.46 18.06
C ASN A 83 -10.98 -16.24 18.95
N ALA A 84 -12.00 -15.45 18.59
CA ALA A 84 -12.45 -14.35 19.42
C ALA A 84 -13.01 -14.85 20.76
N ALA A 85 -12.45 -14.35 21.88
CA ALA A 85 -12.93 -14.67 23.22
C ALA A 85 -14.21 -13.87 23.57
N ALA A 86 -14.41 -12.74 22.90
CA ALA A 86 -15.59 -11.90 23.02
C ALA A 86 -15.93 -11.25 21.68
N VAL A 87 -17.21 -11.19 21.34
CA VAL A 87 -17.74 -10.47 20.18
C VAL A 87 -18.62 -9.32 20.66
N VAL A 88 -18.34 -8.10 20.20
CA VAL A 88 -19.12 -6.90 20.48
C VAL A 88 -19.91 -6.50 19.24
N ALA A 89 -21.22 -6.32 19.36
CA ALA A 89 -22.08 -5.95 18.24
C ALA A 89 -23.28 -5.09 18.70
N GLN A 90 -23.48 -3.93 18.06
CA GLN A 90 -24.60 -3.03 18.38
C GLN A 90 -25.97 -3.58 17.90
N ASP A 91 -25.95 -4.51 16.94
CA ASP A 91 -27.15 -5.14 16.37
C ASP A 91 -27.63 -6.37 17.17
N GLY A 92 -27.00 -6.68 18.30
CA GLY A 92 -27.30 -7.84 19.13
C GLY A 92 -26.73 -9.17 18.63
N SER A 93 -26.00 -9.19 17.51
CA SER A 93 -25.41 -10.42 16.94
C SER A 93 -24.08 -10.84 17.58
N GLY A 94 -23.74 -10.28 18.75
CA GLY A 94 -22.50 -10.52 19.49
C GLY A 94 -22.78 -10.94 20.94
N ASN A 95 -21.73 -11.29 21.68
CA ASN A 95 -21.84 -11.64 23.10
C ASN A 95 -22.11 -10.41 23.97
N PHE A 96 -21.62 -9.24 23.55
CA PHE A 96 -21.71 -8.00 24.32
C PHE A 96 -22.29 -6.86 23.46
N PRO A 97 -23.14 -5.99 24.05
CA PRO A 97 -23.72 -4.86 23.32
C PRO A 97 -22.74 -3.68 23.18
N ASN A 98 -21.68 -3.63 23.99
CA ASN A 98 -20.72 -2.53 24.06
C ASN A 98 -19.31 -3.02 24.44
N ILE A 99 -18.30 -2.18 24.21
CA ILE A 99 -16.88 -2.54 24.37
C ILE A 99 -16.54 -2.66 25.85
N LYS A 100 -17.10 -1.81 26.70
CA LYS A 100 -16.86 -1.85 28.15
C LYS A 100 -17.22 -3.22 28.74
N ALA A 101 -18.38 -3.78 28.39
CA ALA A 101 -18.82 -5.07 28.90
C ALA A 101 -17.88 -6.22 28.50
N ALA A 102 -17.35 -6.17 27.27
CA ALA A 102 -16.37 -7.16 26.80
C ALA A 102 -15.01 -7.01 27.52
N LEU A 103 -14.59 -5.78 27.84
CA LEU A 103 -13.40 -5.54 28.67
C LEU A 103 -13.59 -6.04 30.11
N ASP A 104 -14.76 -5.82 30.72
CA ASP A 104 -15.07 -6.32 32.06
C ASP A 104 -15.01 -7.87 32.09
N ALA A 105 -15.41 -8.54 31.00
CA ALA A 105 -15.27 -9.99 30.87
C ALA A 105 -13.80 -10.45 30.80
N SER A 106 -12.90 -9.63 30.21
CA SER A 106 -11.47 -9.96 30.12
C SER A 106 -10.80 -10.09 31.49
N LEU A 107 -11.31 -9.39 32.52
CA LEU A 107 -10.81 -9.46 33.90
C LEU A 107 -11.13 -10.79 34.59
N LYS A 108 -12.13 -11.53 34.09
CA LYS A 108 -12.59 -12.79 34.67
C LYS A 108 -11.90 -14.01 34.04
N ARG A 109 -11.04 -13.80 33.03
CA ARG A 109 -10.40 -14.90 32.29
C ARG A 109 -9.37 -15.63 33.15
N GLY A 110 -9.24 -16.94 32.94
CA GLY A 110 -8.12 -17.71 33.46
C GLY A 110 -6.87 -17.60 32.57
N GLY A 111 -5.70 -17.44 33.19
CA GLY A 111 -4.41 -17.46 32.49
C GLY A 111 -3.98 -16.14 31.82
N ASN A 112 -2.79 -16.18 31.22
CA ASN A 112 -2.10 -14.99 30.69
C ASN A 112 -2.11 -14.88 29.16
N GLY A 113 -2.88 -15.72 28.47
CA GLY A 113 -3.01 -15.69 27.01
C GLY A 113 -3.68 -14.43 26.49
N ARG A 114 -3.58 -14.20 25.17
CA ARG A 114 -4.23 -13.05 24.52
C ARG A 114 -5.76 -13.19 24.56
N PHE A 115 -6.43 -12.14 25.03
CA PHE A 115 -7.89 -12.05 25.05
C PHE A 115 -8.38 -11.21 23.88
N VAL A 116 -8.91 -11.87 22.85
CA VAL A 116 -9.33 -11.21 21.61
C VAL A 116 -10.79 -10.76 21.72
N ILE A 117 -11.02 -9.46 21.58
CA ILE A 117 -12.32 -8.82 21.48
C ILE A 117 -12.54 -8.42 20.02
N HIS A 118 -13.45 -9.13 19.33
CA HIS A 118 -13.90 -8.79 17.99
C HIS A 118 -15.01 -7.75 18.07
N ILE A 119 -14.78 -6.57 17.54
CA ILE A 119 -15.73 -5.46 17.53
C ILE A 119 -16.27 -5.35 16.10
N LYS A 120 -17.53 -5.75 15.91
CA LYS A 120 -18.17 -5.74 14.59
C LYS A 120 -18.25 -4.33 14.00
N SER A 121 -18.53 -4.23 12.70
CA SER A 121 -18.71 -2.93 12.03
C SER A 121 -19.79 -2.09 12.72
N GLY A 122 -19.52 -0.81 12.93
CA GLY A 122 -20.40 0.08 13.67
C GLY A 122 -19.68 1.33 14.15
N VAL A 123 -20.45 2.27 14.71
CA VAL A 123 -19.93 3.49 15.35
C VAL A 123 -20.24 3.42 16.83
N TYR A 124 -19.20 3.17 17.62
CA TYR A 124 -19.24 2.97 19.06
C TYR A 124 -18.89 4.29 19.74
N SER A 125 -19.91 5.04 20.16
CA SER A 125 -19.73 6.29 20.91
C SER A 125 -19.47 5.98 22.38
N GLU A 126 -18.26 5.53 22.70
CA GLU A 126 -17.86 5.06 24.02
C GLU A 126 -16.52 5.70 24.44
N HIS A 127 -16.41 6.07 25.72
CA HIS A 127 -15.12 6.39 26.34
C HIS A 127 -14.52 5.12 26.93
N VAL A 128 -13.52 4.55 26.25
CA VAL A 128 -12.99 3.22 26.53
C VAL A 128 -11.69 3.31 27.35
N VAL A 129 -11.59 2.54 28.43
CA VAL A 129 -10.36 2.45 29.24
C VAL A 129 -9.94 0.99 29.39
N VAL A 130 -8.79 0.64 28.83
CA VAL A 130 -8.12 -0.64 29.06
C VAL A 130 -7.17 -0.45 30.25
N THR A 131 -7.57 -0.93 31.42
CA THR A 131 -6.82 -0.71 32.67
C THR A 131 -5.55 -1.55 32.73
N GLU A 132 -4.67 -1.27 33.68
CA GLU A 132 -3.41 -2.02 33.89
C GLU A 132 -3.65 -3.52 34.19
N ALA A 133 -4.80 -3.84 34.79
CA ALA A 133 -5.21 -5.22 35.04
C ALA A 133 -5.58 -5.98 33.75
N MET A 134 -5.95 -5.27 32.68
CA MET A 134 -6.39 -5.84 31.40
C MET A 134 -5.20 -6.09 30.45
N LYS A 135 -4.26 -6.94 30.85
CA LYS A 135 -3.07 -7.28 30.03
C LYS A 135 -3.44 -8.11 28.80
N ASN A 136 -2.61 -8.10 27.76
CA ASN A 136 -2.74 -8.92 26.54
C ASN A 136 -4.14 -8.89 25.89
N VAL A 137 -4.87 -7.78 26.02
CA VAL A 137 -6.15 -7.58 25.33
C VAL A 137 -5.88 -7.21 23.88
N MET A 138 -6.65 -7.80 22.96
CA MET A 138 -6.58 -7.45 21.55
C MET A 138 -7.94 -6.99 21.04
N PHE A 139 -8.01 -5.81 20.44
CA PHE A 139 -9.15 -5.38 19.66
C PHE A 139 -8.94 -5.76 18.19
N THR A 140 -9.93 -6.43 17.60
CA THR A 140 -9.98 -6.65 16.16
C THR A 140 -11.30 -6.09 15.63
N GLY A 141 -11.24 -5.16 14.68
CA GLY A 141 -12.42 -4.65 14.01
C GLY A 141 -12.73 -5.40 12.70
N ASP A 142 -13.83 -5.05 12.06
CA ASP A 142 -14.18 -5.56 10.71
C ASP A 142 -13.51 -4.78 9.57
N GLY A 143 -12.71 -3.77 9.90
CA GLY A 143 -11.95 -2.96 8.95
C GLY A 143 -11.78 -1.52 9.41
N MET A 144 -10.64 -0.92 9.08
CA MET A 144 -10.40 0.51 9.25
C MET A 144 -11.51 1.32 8.55
N GLY A 145 -12.13 2.25 9.28
CA GLY A 145 -13.27 3.04 8.81
C GLY A 145 -14.62 2.30 8.78
N LYS A 146 -14.67 1.00 9.11
CA LYS A 146 -15.90 0.22 9.28
C LYS A 146 -16.28 0.04 10.76
N THR A 147 -15.30 -0.30 11.59
CA THR A 147 -15.44 -0.31 13.05
C THR A 147 -14.80 0.96 13.60
N ILE A 148 -15.58 1.83 14.22
CA ILE A 148 -15.12 3.14 14.71
C ILE A 148 -15.49 3.30 16.18
N ILE A 149 -14.49 3.54 17.04
CA ILE A 149 -14.70 3.99 18.42
C ILE A 149 -14.55 5.50 18.41
N THR A 150 -15.58 6.24 18.84
CA THR A 150 -15.65 7.69 18.72
C THR A 150 -15.97 8.39 20.03
N GLY A 151 -15.35 9.55 20.24
CA GLY A 151 -15.64 10.46 21.35
C GLY A 151 -15.43 11.91 20.90
N SER A 152 -15.65 12.87 21.80
CA SER A 152 -15.52 14.30 21.50
C SER A 152 -15.05 15.12 22.70
N LEU A 153 -14.41 14.46 23.68
CA LEU A 153 -13.84 15.16 24.84
C LEU A 153 -12.57 15.91 24.40
N SER A 154 -12.32 17.03 25.06
CA SER A 154 -11.16 17.88 24.87
C SER A 154 -10.77 18.52 26.19
N ILE A 155 -9.61 19.17 26.25
CA ILE A 155 -9.16 19.89 27.44
C ILE A 155 -10.16 20.98 27.88
N ILE A 156 -10.85 21.63 26.93
CA ILE A 156 -11.78 22.74 27.24
C ILE A 156 -13.22 22.28 27.43
N SER A 157 -13.59 21.08 26.98
CA SER A 157 -14.99 20.60 27.02
C SER A 157 -15.24 19.50 28.06
N GLY A 158 -14.25 19.15 28.88
CA GLY A 158 -14.30 17.93 29.70
C GLY A 158 -13.86 18.03 31.16
N GLY A 159 -13.36 19.17 31.66
CA GLY A 159 -12.91 19.31 33.06
C GLY A 159 -11.82 18.32 33.48
N ARG A 160 -11.07 17.79 32.51
CA ARG A 160 -10.09 16.70 32.64
C ARG A 160 -8.81 17.11 31.91
N GLY A 161 -7.66 16.58 32.32
CA GLY A 161 -6.40 16.78 31.61
C GLY A 161 -6.43 16.21 30.19
N THR A 162 -5.46 16.61 29.35
CA THR A 162 -5.37 16.17 27.95
C THR A 162 -5.46 14.65 27.83
N SER A 163 -4.68 13.91 28.61
CA SER A 163 -4.61 12.46 28.58
C SER A 163 -5.95 11.78 28.90
N GLU A 164 -6.72 12.35 29.84
CA GLU A 164 -8.01 11.86 30.31
C GLU A 164 -9.18 12.27 29.38
N SER A 165 -8.92 13.14 28.40
CA SER A 165 -9.88 13.53 27.37
C SER A 165 -9.85 12.62 26.12
N ALA A 166 -8.99 11.59 26.13
CA ALA A 166 -8.91 10.66 25.01
C ALA A 166 -10.19 9.83 24.83
N THR A 167 -10.52 9.51 23.58
CA THR A 167 -11.64 8.57 23.30
C THR A 167 -11.32 7.16 23.83
N VAL A 168 -10.07 6.73 23.67
CA VAL A 168 -9.58 5.45 24.20
C VAL A 168 -8.31 5.65 25.02
N ILE A 169 -8.26 5.07 26.21
CA ILE A 169 -7.10 5.11 27.11
C ILE A 169 -6.58 3.69 27.29
N ILE A 170 -5.31 3.46 26.97
CA ILE A 170 -4.65 2.15 27.07
C ILE A 170 -3.58 2.18 28.15
N LYS A 171 -3.76 1.37 29.20
CA LYS A 171 -2.81 1.17 30.31
C LYS A 171 -2.40 -0.30 30.50
N GLY A 172 -3.06 -1.24 29.83
CA GLY A 172 -2.72 -2.67 29.90
C GLY A 172 -1.57 -3.06 28.98
N ASP A 173 -0.55 -3.74 29.52
CA ASP A 173 0.60 -4.25 28.76
C ASP A 173 0.19 -5.27 27.69
N GLY A 174 0.89 -5.28 26.56
CA GLY A 174 0.66 -6.24 25.47
C GLY A 174 -0.62 -6.01 24.67
N PHE A 175 -1.21 -4.80 24.77
CA PHE A 175 -2.39 -4.44 24.01
C PHE A 175 -2.13 -4.46 22.51
N VAL A 176 -3.06 -5.04 21.75
CA VAL A 176 -3.02 -5.05 20.28
C VAL A 176 -4.32 -4.49 19.73
N ALA A 177 -4.26 -3.63 18.73
CA ALA A 177 -5.45 -3.27 17.95
C ALA A 177 -5.19 -3.53 16.47
N ARG A 178 -6.19 -4.06 15.76
CA ARG A 178 -6.16 -4.20 14.32
C ARG A 178 -7.49 -3.91 13.65
N ASP A 179 -7.42 -3.43 12.40
CA ASP A 179 -8.57 -3.29 11.52
C ASP A 179 -9.71 -2.44 12.13
N ILE A 180 -9.36 -1.35 12.84
CA ILE A 180 -10.29 -0.51 13.61
C ILE A 180 -9.89 0.98 13.58
N THR A 181 -10.85 1.89 13.73
CA THR A 181 -10.61 3.34 13.82
C THR A 181 -10.88 3.87 15.23
N PHE A 182 -9.96 4.67 15.76
CA PHE A 182 -10.12 5.51 16.95
C PHE A 182 -10.31 6.96 16.52
N ARG A 183 -11.38 7.62 16.99
CA ARG A 183 -11.76 8.96 16.52
C ARG A 183 -12.10 9.90 17.66
N ASN A 184 -11.57 11.11 17.61
CA ASN A 184 -12.06 12.24 18.39
C ASN A 184 -12.65 13.32 17.47
N THR A 185 -13.91 13.69 17.68
CA THR A 185 -14.67 14.65 16.85
C THR A 185 -14.80 16.04 17.48
N ALA A 186 -14.05 16.37 18.54
CA ALA A 186 -14.14 17.68 19.19
C ALA A 186 -13.90 18.84 18.21
N GLY A 187 -12.99 18.65 17.25
CA GLY A 187 -12.64 19.65 16.25
C GLY A 187 -11.44 20.53 16.64
N PRO A 188 -10.87 21.30 15.69
CA PRO A 188 -9.63 22.03 15.92
C PRO A 188 -9.79 23.25 16.84
N GLU A 189 -11.01 23.79 16.97
CA GLU A 189 -11.33 24.89 17.88
C GLU A 189 -11.40 24.46 19.35
N LYS A 190 -11.26 23.14 19.63
CA LYS A 190 -11.32 22.58 20.98
C LYS A 190 -9.94 22.27 21.57
N HIS A 191 -8.88 22.71 20.90
CA HIS A 191 -7.49 22.46 21.30
C HIS A 191 -7.21 20.95 21.48
N GLN A 192 -6.46 20.54 22.51
CA GLN A 192 -6.07 19.16 22.74
C GLN A 192 -7.28 18.23 22.89
N ALA A 193 -7.41 17.26 21.99
CA ALA A 193 -8.53 16.32 21.94
C ALA A 193 -8.09 14.96 21.37
N PRO A 194 -7.46 14.10 22.19
CA PRO A 194 -6.88 12.86 21.70
C PRO A 194 -7.91 11.84 21.23
N ALA A 195 -7.59 11.13 20.14
CA ALA A 195 -8.30 9.90 19.79
C ALA A 195 -7.84 8.75 20.70
N ILE A 196 -6.56 8.70 21.03
CA ILE A 196 -5.99 7.69 21.92
C ILE A 196 -4.91 8.28 22.84
N THR A 197 -4.89 7.80 24.09
CA THR A 197 -3.75 7.91 24.99
C THR A 197 -3.24 6.51 25.32
N SER A 198 -1.93 6.28 25.20
CA SER A 198 -1.30 4.98 25.47
C SER A 198 -0.12 5.07 26.42
N SER A 199 -0.15 4.27 27.49
CA SER A 199 0.87 4.26 28.55
C SER A 199 1.08 2.83 29.09
N ALA A 200 1.66 1.96 28.27
CA ALA A 200 1.91 0.55 28.61
C ALA A 200 3.02 -0.05 27.75
N LEU A 201 3.56 -1.21 28.15
CA LEU A 201 4.61 -1.90 27.41
C LEU A 201 4.05 -2.74 26.27
N HIS A 202 4.81 -2.85 25.17
CA HIS A 202 4.55 -3.78 24.07
C HIS A 202 3.19 -3.58 23.39
N LEU A 203 2.88 -2.35 22.98
CA LEU A 203 1.62 -2.04 22.30
C LEU A 203 1.78 -2.10 20.78
N ALA A 204 0.88 -2.79 20.08
CA ALA A 204 0.90 -2.89 18.62
C ALA A 204 -0.42 -2.45 17.99
N PHE A 205 -0.34 -1.63 16.94
CA PHE A 205 -1.49 -1.14 16.18
C PHE A 205 -1.27 -1.46 14.70
N PHE A 206 -2.19 -2.20 14.07
CA PHE A 206 -2.03 -2.68 12.70
C PHE A 206 -3.27 -2.41 11.83
N ARG A 207 -3.12 -1.64 10.75
CA ARG A 207 -4.25 -1.20 9.92
C ARG A 207 -5.33 -0.50 10.75
N CYS A 208 -4.89 0.43 11.59
CA CYS A 208 -5.75 1.24 12.42
C CYS A 208 -5.87 2.67 11.88
N GLY A 209 -7.07 3.26 12.01
CA GLY A 209 -7.31 4.67 11.76
C GLY A 209 -7.21 5.47 13.06
N PHE A 210 -6.52 6.59 13.05
CA PHE A 210 -6.46 7.55 14.17
C PHE A 210 -6.91 8.91 13.67
N GLU A 211 -8.13 9.30 14.01
CA GLU A 211 -8.77 10.49 13.46
C GLU A 211 -8.95 11.55 14.53
N GLY A 212 -8.20 12.65 14.44
CA GLY A 212 -8.35 13.80 15.34
C GLY A 212 -7.87 15.10 14.70
N TYR A 213 -7.55 16.07 15.54
CA TYR A 213 -6.93 17.34 15.15
C TYR A 213 -5.66 17.54 15.97
N GLN A 214 -5.73 18.31 17.06
CA GLN A 214 -4.60 18.50 17.97
C GLN A 214 -4.48 17.31 18.92
N ASP A 215 -3.24 16.83 19.13
CA ASP A 215 -2.88 15.74 20.05
C ASP A 215 -3.58 14.39 19.74
N THR A 216 -3.77 14.06 18.46
CA THR A 216 -4.54 12.87 18.04
C THR A 216 -4.06 11.57 18.69
N ILE A 217 -2.74 11.35 18.76
CA ILE A 217 -2.11 10.22 19.46
C ILE A 217 -1.22 10.77 20.56
N VAL A 218 -1.57 10.45 21.81
CA VAL A 218 -0.75 10.74 23.00
C VAL A 218 -0.05 9.46 23.47
N ALA A 219 1.14 9.19 22.93
CA ALA A 219 1.97 8.02 23.23
C ALA A 219 2.89 8.32 24.42
N MET A 220 2.39 8.11 25.64
CA MET A 220 3.04 8.55 26.87
C MET A 220 4.22 7.68 27.32
N ARG A 221 4.13 6.35 27.22
CA ARG A 221 5.13 5.44 27.78
C ARG A 221 5.18 4.09 27.07
N GLY A 222 6.36 3.45 27.13
CA GLY A 222 6.60 2.06 26.74
C GLY A 222 6.99 1.87 25.28
N GLN A 223 7.32 0.64 24.89
CA GLN A 223 7.54 0.30 23.47
C GLN A 223 6.21 0.22 22.74
N GLN A 224 6.07 0.97 21.65
CA GLN A 224 4.85 1.01 20.85
C GLN A 224 5.17 0.87 19.36
N PHE A 225 4.36 0.12 18.64
CA PHE A 225 4.54 -0.14 17.21
C PHE A 225 3.25 0.12 16.44
N PHE A 226 3.32 0.99 15.44
CA PHE A 226 2.21 1.34 14.56
C PHE A 226 2.59 0.91 13.14
N LYS A 227 1.77 0.07 12.50
CA LYS A 227 2.02 -0.50 11.18
C LYS A 227 0.83 -0.29 10.27
N GLU A 228 1.07 0.29 9.10
CA GLU A 228 0.04 0.47 8.06
C GLU A 228 -1.21 1.23 8.57
N CYS A 229 -0.98 2.20 9.44
CA CYS A 229 -2.05 3.02 10.03
C CYS A 229 -2.28 4.31 9.24
N ASP A 230 -3.54 4.78 9.21
CA ASP A 230 -3.90 6.12 8.73
C ASP A 230 -4.05 7.06 9.93
N ILE A 231 -3.17 8.07 10.04
CA ILE A 231 -3.11 8.98 11.20
C ILE A 231 -3.39 10.40 10.72
N TYR A 232 -4.46 11.02 11.21
CA TYR A 232 -4.90 12.34 10.82
C TYR A 232 -4.71 13.36 11.94
N GLY A 233 -4.25 14.57 11.61
CA GLY A 233 -4.18 15.63 12.63
C GLY A 233 -3.67 16.97 12.14
N THR A 234 -3.50 17.90 13.08
CA THR A 234 -3.06 19.28 12.85
C THR A 234 -1.83 19.64 13.68
N VAL A 235 -2.01 19.96 14.96
CA VAL A 235 -0.95 20.43 15.87
C VAL A 235 -0.55 19.28 16.77
N ASP A 236 0.74 19.00 16.84
CA ASP A 236 1.35 18.01 17.74
C ASP A 236 0.63 16.66 17.73
N PHE A 237 0.11 16.25 16.57
CA PHE A 237 -0.90 15.20 16.53
C PHE A 237 -0.33 13.81 16.86
N ILE A 238 0.99 13.69 17.01
CA ILE A 238 1.69 12.60 17.68
C ILE A 238 2.59 13.20 18.77
N CYS A 239 2.26 12.98 20.03
CA CYS A 239 2.98 13.56 21.16
C CYS A 239 3.19 12.57 22.33
N GLY A 240 4.11 12.90 23.25
CA GLY A 240 4.42 12.08 24.44
C GLY A 240 5.87 11.58 24.52
N ASP A 241 6.12 10.58 25.37
CA ASP A 241 7.45 10.06 25.73
C ASP A 241 7.58 8.53 25.56
N ALA A 242 6.81 7.91 24.66
CA ALA A 242 7.00 6.50 24.33
C ALA A 242 8.26 6.26 23.48
N ALA A 243 8.77 5.02 23.48
CA ALA A 243 9.64 4.52 22.41
C ALA A 243 8.74 3.98 21.31
N ALA A 244 8.38 4.81 20.33
CA ALA A 244 7.37 4.48 19.34
C ALA A 244 7.91 4.49 17.90
N ILE A 245 7.61 3.44 17.15
CA ILE A 245 7.91 3.36 15.71
C ILE A 245 6.61 3.32 14.92
N PHE A 246 6.50 4.23 13.97
CA PHE A 246 5.47 4.28 12.95
C PHE A 246 6.09 3.76 11.65
N GLN A 247 5.68 2.57 11.19
CA GLN A 247 6.24 1.91 10.01
C GLN A 247 5.19 1.75 8.92
N ASN A 248 5.47 2.21 7.71
CA ASN A 248 4.53 2.16 6.57
C ASN A 248 3.17 2.84 6.86
N CYS A 249 3.14 3.89 7.68
CA CYS A 249 1.90 4.62 8.00
C CYS A 249 1.65 5.78 7.03
N ASN A 250 0.39 6.17 6.87
CA ASN A 250 0.00 7.40 6.17
C ASN A 250 -0.28 8.50 7.21
N LEU A 251 0.53 9.55 7.20
CA LEU A 251 0.35 10.74 8.02
C LEU A 251 -0.41 11.79 7.19
N ARG A 252 -1.65 12.09 7.59
CA ARG A 252 -2.62 12.85 6.80
C ARG A 252 -2.95 14.18 7.46
N LEU A 253 -2.32 15.24 6.96
CA LEU A 253 -2.37 16.57 7.55
C LEU A 253 -3.72 17.23 7.24
N ARG A 254 -4.41 17.67 8.28
CA ARG A 254 -5.68 18.39 8.19
C ARG A 254 -5.46 19.90 8.21
N ARG A 255 -6.48 20.65 7.76
CA ARG A 255 -6.46 22.12 7.82
C ARG A 255 -6.46 22.58 9.28
N SER A 256 -5.53 23.45 9.63
CA SER A 256 -5.37 24.00 10.98
C SER A 256 -5.84 25.46 11.02
N PRO A 257 -6.74 25.87 11.93
CA PRO A 257 -7.15 27.26 12.08
C PRO A 257 -5.96 28.20 12.33
N GLY A 258 -4.99 27.75 13.12
CA GLY A 258 -3.76 28.49 13.43
C GLY A 258 -2.75 28.54 12.27
N ARG A 259 -3.06 27.94 11.10
CA ARG A 259 -2.19 27.88 9.92
C ARG A 259 -0.80 27.28 10.16
N THR A 260 -0.61 26.58 11.28
CA THR A 260 0.59 25.84 11.62
C THR A 260 0.20 24.40 11.92
N ILE A 261 1.01 23.49 11.40
CA ILE A 261 0.88 22.04 11.57
C ILE A 261 2.23 21.51 12.03
N THR A 262 2.23 20.75 13.11
CA THR A 262 3.40 20.06 13.66
C THR A 262 3.05 18.58 13.77
N ILE A 263 3.87 17.72 13.16
CA ILE A 263 3.58 16.28 13.14
C ILE A 263 3.86 15.66 14.51
N ALA A 264 5.04 15.93 15.07
CA ALA A 264 5.52 15.31 16.28
C ALA A 264 5.87 16.31 17.39
N ALA A 265 5.56 15.96 18.64
CA ALA A 265 5.98 16.69 19.83
C ALA A 265 6.42 15.72 20.95
N SER A 266 7.71 15.35 20.94
CA SER A 266 8.28 14.46 21.96
C SER A 266 8.48 15.21 23.29
N SER A 267 8.01 14.61 24.38
CA SER A 267 8.23 15.07 25.77
C SER A 267 9.36 14.33 26.48
N ARG A 268 10.27 13.70 25.74
CA ARG A 268 11.48 13.10 26.32
C ARG A 268 12.25 14.19 27.03
N ASN A 269 12.46 14.05 28.34
CA ASN A 269 13.04 15.08 29.21
C ASN A 269 14.45 14.75 29.73
N LEU A 270 14.97 13.56 29.43
CA LEU A 270 16.28 13.08 29.92
C LEU A 270 17.12 12.53 28.77
N ALA A 271 18.40 12.87 28.75
CA ALA A 271 19.36 12.40 27.73
C ALA A 271 19.46 10.85 27.69
N SER A 272 19.44 10.22 28.86
CA SER A 272 19.58 8.77 29.07
C SER A 272 18.33 7.95 28.73
N SER A 273 17.16 8.59 28.56
CA SER A 273 15.91 7.86 28.30
C SER A 273 15.96 7.13 26.94
N PRO A 274 15.56 5.86 26.82
CA PRO A 274 15.55 5.16 25.53
C PRO A 274 14.39 5.57 24.61
N THR A 275 13.56 6.54 25.00
CA THR A 275 12.31 6.93 24.34
C THR A 275 12.50 7.86 23.14
N GLY A 276 11.49 7.99 22.30
CA GLY A 276 11.52 8.82 21.10
C GLY A 276 10.63 8.28 20.00
N PHE A 277 10.33 9.14 19.03
CA PHE A 277 9.48 8.78 17.90
C PHE A 277 10.29 8.55 16.64
N VAL A 278 10.04 7.42 15.98
CA VAL A 278 10.64 7.11 14.66
C VAL A 278 9.54 6.91 13.64
N PHE A 279 9.61 7.68 12.57
CA PHE A 279 8.80 7.49 11.37
C PHE A 279 9.65 6.77 10.34
N HIS A 280 9.29 5.54 9.99
CA HIS A 280 10.04 4.68 9.09
C HIS A 280 9.19 4.29 7.88
N ASN A 281 9.58 4.76 6.70
CA ASN A 281 8.88 4.47 5.45
C ASN A 281 7.40 4.88 5.47
N CYS A 282 7.08 5.98 6.16
CA CYS A 282 5.76 6.58 6.17
C CYS A 282 5.58 7.55 4.99
N ARG A 283 4.32 7.85 4.67
CA ARG A 283 3.95 8.84 3.67
C ARG A 283 3.20 10.00 4.32
N VAL A 284 3.67 11.22 4.12
CA VAL A 284 3.09 12.45 4.67
C VAL A 284 2.35 13.19 3.57
N THR A 285 1.04 13.33 3.70
CA THR A 285 0.16 13.94 2.68
C THR A 285 -0.77 14.97 3.29
N ALA A 286 -1.31 15.87 2.46
CA ALA A 286 -2.34 16.82 2.87
C ALA A 286 -3.74 16.30 2.51
N GLU A 287 -4.68 16.39 3.44
CA GLU A 287 -6.09 16.12 3.15
C GLU A 287 -6.65 17.19 2.19
N PRO A 288 -7.75 16.89 1.46
CA PRO A 288 -8.28 17.76 0.41
C PRO A 288 -8.52 19.22 0.86
N GLU A 289 -9.02 19.41 2.08
CA GLU A 289 -9.29 20.73 2.64
C GLU A 289 -8.01 21.54 2.91
N LEU A 290 -6.92 20.88 3.30
CA LEU A 290 -5.62 21.52 3.46
C LEU A 290 -4.99 21.78 2.09
N SER A 291 -5.07 20.82 1.16
CA SER A 291 -4.46 20.91 -0.17
C SER A 291 -4.87 22.19 -0.94
N GLN A 292 -6.13 22.62 -0.77
CA GLN A 292 -6.66 23.85 -1.39
C GLN A 292 -6.02 25.15 -0.86
N VAL A 293 -5.47 25.11 0.36
CA VAL A 293 -4.93 26.28 1.07
C VAL A 293 -3.52 26.00 1.63
N ILE A 294 -2.83 25.00 1.08
CA ILE A 294 -1.58 24.49 1.66
C ILE A 294 -0.48 25.55 1.64
N GLY A 295 -0.47 26.41 0.63
CA GLY A 295 0.47 27.54 0.52
C GLY A 295 0.31 28.60 1.61
N THR A 296 -0.81 28.60 2.36
CA THR A 296 -1.01 29.50 3.50
C THR A 296 -0.75 28.82 4.85
N HIS A 297 -0.31 27.56 4.87
CA HIS A 297 -0.04 26.79 6.08
C HIS A 297 1.45 26.49 6.20
N LYS A 298 1.99 26.67 7.40
CA LYS A 298 3.34 26.25 7.75
C LYS A 298 3.30 24.82 8.28
N ILE A 299 4.08 23.94 7.69
CA ILE A 299 4.16 22.53 8.04
C ILE A 299 5.56 22.24 8.58
N TYR A 300 5.63 21.66 9.78
CA TYR A 300 6.86 21.26 10.45
C TYR A 300 6.83 19.77 10.80
N LEU A 301 8.00 19.13 10.72
CA LEU A 301 8.21 17.74 11.13
C LEU A 301 7.99 17.53 12.64
N GLY A 302 8.23 18.58 13.42
CA GLY A 302 7.93 18.56 14.85
C GLY A 302 8.48 19.76 15.60
N ARG A 303 8.25 19.75 16.92
CA ARG A 303 8.76 20.74 17.88
C ARG A 303 9.06 20.10 19.24
N PRO A 304 10.00 20.63 20.04
CA PRO A 304 10.42 20.01 21.29
C PRO A 304 9.47 20.34 22.44
N TRP A 305 8.60 19.41 22.84
CA TRP A 305 7.74 19.64 24.00
C TRP A 305 8.56 19.73 25.29
N MET A 306 9.62 18.91 25.43
CA MET A 306 10.57 18.97 26.55
C MET A 306 12.04 19.02 26.07
N PRO A 307 12.98 19.47 26.92
CA PRO A 307 14.43 19.36 26.66
C PRO A 307 14.82 17.91 26.35
N PHE A 308 15.73 17.66 25.40
CA PHE A 308 16.07 16.31 24.92
C PHE A 308 15.00 15.58 24.10
N ALA A 309 13.98 16.28 23.59
CA ALA A 309 13.01 15.73 22.65
C ALA A 309 13.71 14.96 21.52
N ARG A 310 13.21 13.76 21.20
CA ARG A 310 13.80 12.89 20.20
C ARG A 310 12.80 12.46 19.13
N THR A 311 13.11 12.80 17.89
CA THR A 311 12.25 12.49 16.75
C THR A 311 13.11 12.24 15.51
N ILE A 312 12.86 11.11 14.84
CA ILE A 312 13.64 10.66 13.70
C ILE A 312 12.71 10.34 12.52
N TYR A 313 13.08 10.80 11.33
CA TYR A 313 12.40 10.47 10.08
C TYR A 313 13.35 9.68 9.16
N ILE A 314 13.05 8.41 8.93
CA ILE A 314 13.82 7.44 8.11
C ILE A 314 13.01 7.03 6.88
N GLN A 315 13.54 7.28 5.69
CA GLN A 315 13.03 6.80 4.40
C GLN A 315 11.56 7.17 4.12
N ASN A 316 11.10 8.31 4.61
CA ASN A 316 9.71 8.74 4.44
C ASN A 316 9.49 9.51 3.14
N ASP A 317 8.26 9.50 2.64
CA ASP A 317 7.82 10.34 1.54
C ASP A 317 7.08 11.57 2.08
N LEU A 318 7.73 12.73 2.02
CA LEU A 318 7.24 14.02 2.48
C LEU A 318 6.53 14.76 1.33
N ASP A 319 5.32 14.32 0.96
CA ASP A 319 4.52 14.85 -0.16
C ASP A 319 3.77 16.16 0.17
N VAL A 320 4.34 16.96 1.08
CA VAL A 320 3.82 18.26 1.51
C VAL A 320 4.97 19.27 1.59
N PRO A 321 4.71 20.57 1.37
CA PRO A 321 5.73 21.61 1.44
C PRO A 321 6.12 21.89 2.90
N VAL A 322 6.88 20.97 3.51
CA VAL A 322 7.53 21.17 4.80
C VAL A 322 8.38 22.43 4.72
N GLN A 323 8.30 23.29 5.74
CA GLN A 323 9.09 24.51 5.80
C GLN A 323 10.58 24.20 5.65
N ALA A 324 11.35 25.09 5.02
CA ALA A 324 12.77 24.89 4.80
C ALA A 324 13.50 24.51 6.09
N GLN A 325 13.16 25.22 7.19
CA GLN A 325 13.66 24.98 8.54
C GLN A 325 13.39 23.55 9.04
N GLY A 326 12.31 22.91 8.58
CA GLY A 326 11.86 21.55 8.94
C GLY A 326 11.27 21.43 10.34
N TRP A 327 11.89 22.09 11.32
CA TRP A 327 11.58 21.99 12.74
C TRP A 327 11.25 23.38 13.30
N MET A 328 10.39 23.41 14.31
CA MET A 328 9.94 24.66 14.95
C MET A 328 10.34 24.66 16.43
N LEU A 329 10.73 25.83 16.94
CA LEU A 329 10.95 26.01 18.39
C LEU A 329 9.63 25.81 19.15
N TRP A 330 9.76 25.48 20.43
CA TRP A 330 8.64 25.51 21.34
C TRP A 330 8.27 26.96 21.67
N GLU A 331 6.99 27.32 21.55
CA GLU A 331 6.54 28.73 21.60
C GLU A 331 6.89 29.43 22.91
N THR A 332 6.82 28.74 24.04
CA THR A 332 7.14 29.31 25.37
C THR A 332 8.64 29.30 25.69
N ARG A 333 9.48 28.74 24.80
CA ARG A 333 10.95 28.73 24.92
C ARG A 333 11.59 29.21 23.60
N PRO A 334 11.34 30.49 23.22
CA PRO A 334 11.83 31.03 21.95
C PRO A 334 13.33 31.32 21.95
N ASP A 335 13.98 31.30 23.12
CA ASP A 335 15.43 31.44 23.27
C ASP A 335 16.24 30.28 22.66
N GLY A 336 15.56 29.19 22.29
CA GLY A 336 16.15 28.06 21.62
C GLY A 336 17.07 27.22 22.51
N ARG A 337 16.99 27.30 23.85
CA ARG A 337 17.84 26.47 24.73
C ARG A 337 17.69 24.97 24.47
N ASP A 338 16.49 24.52 24.09
CA ASP A 338 16.23 23.13 23.72
C ASP A 338 16.93 22.72 22.41
N ALA A 339 17.20 23.67 21.50
CA ALA A 339 17.86 23.39 20.22
C ALA A 339 19.24 22.72 20.39
N ASN A 340 19.89 22.94 21.53
CA ASN A 340 21.18 22.34 21.85
C ASN A 340 21.07 20.89 22.33
N THR A 341 19.91 20.49 22.86
CA THR A 341 19.74 19.21 23.56
C THR A 341 18.82 18.23 22.83
N VAL A 342 17.99 18.70 21.89
CA VAL A 342 17.15 17.82 21.06
C VAL A 342 17.98 16.79 20.29
N TYR A 343 17.35 15.68 19.92
CA TYR A 343 17.89 14.71 18.99
C TYR A 343 16.94 14.57 17.80
N TYR A 344 17.12 15.44 16.82
CA TYR A 344 16.34 15.44 15.57
C TYR A 344 17.17 14.96 14.41
N ARG A 345 16.63 13.98 13.69
CA ARG A 345 17.36 13.27 12.64
C ARG A 345 16.49 13.01 11.42
N GLU A 346 17.11 13.12 10.26
CA GLU A 346 16.52 12.74 8.97
C GLU A 346 17.48 11.80 8.25
N TYR A 347 16.95 10.74 7.62
CA TYR A 347 17.73 9.80 6.80
C TYR A 347 16.93 9.38 5.59
N GLY A 348 17.46 9.57 4.37
CA GLY A 348 16.88 9.02 3.14
C GLY A 348 15.43 9.42 2.85
N ASN A 349 14.93 10.52 3.43
CA ASN A 349 13.58 11.03 3.16
C ASN A 349 13.50 11.59 1.72
N ARG A 350 12.33 11.50 1.12
CA ARG A 350 12.05 11.84 -0.28
C ARG A 350 10.80 12.73 -0.36
N GLY A 351 10.52 13.29 -1.54
CA GLY A 351 9.34 14.15 -1.76
C GLY A 351 9.61 15.64 -1.60
N ILE A 352 8.61 16.47 -1.90
CA ILE A 352 8.76 17.94 -1.98
C ILE A 352 9.17 18.60 -0.66
N GLY A 353 8.91 17.96 0.47
CA GLY A 353 9.28 18.42 1.81
C GLY A 353 10.63 17.88 2.32
N SER A 354 11.34 17.06 1.55
CA SER A 354 12.52 16.33 2.07
C SER A 354 13.86 17.03 1.93
N SER A 355 13.93 18.16 1.20
CA SER A 355 15.18 18.90 1.07
C SER A 355 15.69 19.35 2.44
N THR A 356 16.91 18.95 2.79
CA THR A 356 17.55 19.28 4.07
C THR A 356 18.44 20.53 4.01
N GLY A 357 18.69 21.09 2.82
CA GLY A 357 19.63 22.20 2.64
C GLY A 357 19.24 23.51 3.34
N GLY A 358 17.97 23.68 3.70
CA GLY A 358 17.45 24.85 4.42
C GLY A 358 17.10 24.60 5.89
N ARG A 359 17.43 23.43 6.44
CA ARG A 359 17.03 23.03 7.79
C ARG A 359 17.70 23.89 8.85
N VAL A 360 17.10 23.89 10.05
CA VAL A 360 17.67 24.56 11.22
C VAL A 360 19.13 24.13 11.46
N LYS A 361 19.97 25.08 11.89
CA LYS A 361 21.38 24.83 12.24
C LYS A 361 21.56 24.48 13.73
N TRP A 362 20.56 23.87 14.33
CA TRP A 362 20.57 23.53 15.75
C TRP A 362 21.61 22.45 16.02
N PRO A 363 22.41 22.53 17.10
CA PRO A 363 23.37 21.47 17.43
C PRO A 363 22.71 20.09 17.61
N GLY A 364 21.46 20.06 18.07
CA GLY A 364 20.66 18.85 18.22
C GLY A 364 20.08 18.27 16.92
N TYR A 365 20.24 18.94 15.78
CA TYR A 365 19.76 18.49 14.47
C TYR A 365 20.92 18.05 13.55
N ARG A 366 20.76 16.91 12.85
CA ARG A 366 21.57 16.58 11.67
C ARG A 366 20.90 15.54 10.77
N VAL A 367 21.38 15.45 9.53
CA VAL A 367 21.12 14.32 8.64
C VAL A 367 22.03 13.16 9.05
N MET A 368 21.48 11.95 9.13
CA MET A 368 22.23 10.73 9.49
C MET A 368 22.82 10.04 8.27
N ASP A 369 23.78 9.15 8.51
CA ASP A 369 24.13 8.07 7.59
C ASP A 369 23.31 6.79 7.91
N SER A 370 23.57 5.71 7.15
CA SER A 370 22.90 4.42 7.34
C SER A 370 23.25 3.75 8.67
N ASN A 371 24.47 3.94 9.16
CA ASN A 371 24.94 3.28 10.38
C ASN A 371 24.23 3.85 11.60
N GLU A 372 24.13 5.18 11.69
CA GLU A 372 23.35 5.86 12.72
C GLU A 372 21.85 5.55 12.57
N ALA A 373 21.31 5.56 11.35
CA ALA A 373 19.91 5.23 11.11
C ALA A 373 19.54 3.79 11.54
N SER A 374 20.47 2.84 11.43
CA SER A 374 20.25 1.43 11.83
C SER A 374 19.93 1.27 13.33
N GLN A 375 20.39 2.20 14.17
CA GLN A 375 20.15 2.20 15.62
C GLN A 375 18.69 2.50 15.99
N PHE A 376 17.91 3.06 15.07
CA PHE A 376 16.53 3.51 15.28
C PHE A 376 15.50 2.57 14.63
N THR A 377 15.90 1.35 14.33
CA THR A 377 15.04 0.32 13.72
C THR A 377 14.17 -0.39 14.74
N VAL A 378 13.21 -1.19 14.27
CA VAL A 378 12.36 -2.02 15.13
C VAL A 378 13.16 -2.96 16.02
N ALA A 379 14.24 -3.55 15.50
CA ALA A 379 15.12 -4.41 16.27
C ALA A 379 15.86 -3.67 17.38
N ASN A 380 16.32 -2.45 17.12
CA ASN A 380 17.26 -1.75 18.00
C ASN A 380 16.58 -0.80 18.98
N LEU A 381 15.61 0.00 18.55
CA LEU A 381 14.94 0.97 19.44
C LEU A 381 13.98 0.28 20.42
N ILE A 382 13.14 -0.62 19.90
CA ILE A 382 12.02 -1.22 20.65
C ILE A 382 12.17 -2.73 20.89
N GLN A 383 13.34 -3.29 20.55
CA GLN A 383 13.64 -4.72 20.72
C GLN A 383 12.54 -5.62 20.14
N GLY A 384 11.97 -5.23 18.99
CA GLY A 384 10.71 -5.76 18.48
C GLY A 384 10.71 -7.27 18.24
N HIS A 385 11.88 -7.87 17.97
CA HIS A 385 12.05 -9.32 17.81
C HIS A 385 11.63 -10.13 19.06
N THR A 386 11.69 -9.52 20.24
CA THR A 386 11.35 -10.18 21.51
C THR A 386 9.84 -10.29 21.77
N TRP A 387 9.02 -9.43 21.17
CA TRP A 387 7.60 -9.31 21.54
C TRP A 387 6.63 -9.21 20.36
N LEU A 388 7.00 -8.56 19.25
CA LEU A 388 6.13 -8.41 18.08
C LEU A 388 5.72 -9.75 17.42
N PRO A 389 6.56 -10.80 17.34
CA PRO A 389 6.12 -12.08 16.78
C PRO A 389 4.89 -12.66 17.48
N SER A 390 4.77 -12.47 18.81
CA SER A 390 3.62 -12.93 19.57
C SER A 390 2.33 -12.17 19.22
N THR A 391 2.44 -10.97 18.65
CA THR A 391 1.30 -10.12 18.26
C THR A 391 0.62 -10.55 16.96
N GLY A 392 1.37 -11.24 16.08
CA GLY A 392 0.93 -11.53 14.71
C GLY A 392 0.94 -10.29 13.79
N VAL A 393 1.43 -9.14 14.26
CA VAL A 393 1.60 -7.93 13.44
C VAL A 393 2.90 -8.06 12.63
N PRO A 394 2.86 -7.87 11.30
CA PRO A 394 4.07 -7.90 10.48
C PRO A 394 4.96 -6.69 10.74
N PHE A 395 6.28 -6.88 10.75
CA PHE A 395 7.24 -5.80 10.96
C PHE A 395 8.54 -6.04 10.19
N ASN A 396 9.17 -4.96 9.74
CA ASN A 396 10.54 -5.00 9.25
C ASN A 396 11.47 -4.67 10.40
N ALA A 397 12.33 -5.62 10.78
CA ALA A 397 13.20 -5.51 11.94
C ALA A 397 14.36 -4.52 11.75
N ALA A 398 14.91 -4.44 10.55
CA ALA A 398 16.12 -3.69 10.22
C ALA A 398 15.85 -2.47 9.32
N LEU A 399 16.87 -1.64 9.11
CA LEU A 399 16.83 -0.42 8.29
C LEU A 399 16.54 -0.74 6.82
N PHE A 400 17.18 -1.82 6.39
CA PHE A 400 17.12 -2.38 5.07
C PHE A 400 16.57 -3.80 5.23
N THR A 401 15.66 -4.22 4.36
CA THR A 401 15.34 -5.65 4.28
C THR A 401 16.60 -6.42 3.88
N ILE A 402 16.74 -7.69 4.26
CA ILE A 402 17.93 -8.52 3.97
C ILE A 402 18.32 -8.45 2.47
N ALA A 403 17.32 -8.37 1.58
CA ALA A 403 17.52 -8.17 0.14
C ALA A 403 18.21 -6.85 -0.24
N THR A 404 18.00 -5.77 0.51
CA THR A 404 18.60 -4.45 0.26
C THR A 404 20.00 -4.34 0.87
N ALA A 405 20.27 -5.03 1.99
CA ALA A 405 21.61 -5.09 2.59
C ALA A 405 22.62 -5.82 1.68
N LEU A 406 22.20 -6.95 1.10
CA LEU A 406 22.99 -7.68 0.09
C LEU A 406 23.26 -6.80 -1.14
N ALA A 407 22.26 -6.05 -1.63
CA ALA A 407 22.44 -5.17 -2.78
C ALA A 407 23.42 -4.01 -2.53
N ILE A 408 23.50 -3.49 -1.30
CA ILE A 408 24.46 -2.43 -0.92
C ILE A 408 25.89 -2.99 -0.90
N GLU A 409 26.11 -4.19 -0.35
CA GLU A 409 27.44 -4.84 -0.36
C GLU A 409 27.94 -5.10 -1.79
N PHE A 410 27.05 -5.52 -2.70
CA PHE A 410 27.36 -5.68 -4.13
C PHE A 410 27.63 -4.35 -4.85
N ALA A 411 27.00 -3.25 -4.44
CA ALA A 411 27.27 -1.92 -5.02
C ALA A 411 28.58 -1.33 -4.51
N SER A 412 28.91 -1.52 -3.22
CA SER A 412 30.16 -1.03 -2.64
C SER A 412 31.40 -1.76 -3.18
N SER A 413 31.30 -3.05 -3.51
CA SER A 413 32.40 -3.80 -4.13
C SER A 413 32.69 -3.38 -5.58
N SER A 414 31.74 -2.72 -6.25
CA SER A 414 31.93 -2.18 -7.60
C SER A 414 32.58 -0.79 -7.62
N ALA A 415 32.52 -0.05 -6.50
CA ALA A 415 33.01 1.33 -6.41
C ALA A 415 34.53 1.45 -6.14
N ASP A 416 35.17 0.40 -5.64
CA ASP A 416 36.62 0.39 -5.35
C ASP A 416 37.53 0.19 -6.58
N SER A 417 36.99 0.20 -7.79
CA SER A 417 37.76 -0.10 -9.02
C SER A 417 38.01 1.07 -9.98
N ASN A 418 37.57 2.30 -9.70
CA ASN A 418 37.82 3.43 -10.61
C ASN A 418 38.29 4.69 -9.88
N GLY A 419 39.61 4.78 -9.68
CA GLY A 419 40.29 6.02 -9.38
C GLY A 419 40.42 6.89 -10.63
N ALA A 420 39.74 8.03 -10.66
CA ALA A 420 40.10 9.17 -11.51
C ALA A 420 39.48 10.47 -10.95
N THR A 421 40.33 11.37 -10.48
CA THR A 421 40.07 12.82 -10.38
C THR A 421 40.21 13.43 -11.79
N PRO A 422 39.49 14.54 -12.14
CA PRO A 422 39.94 15.88 -11.76
C PRO A 422 38.90 17.03 -11.62
N SER A 423 39.33 18.02 -10.82
CA SER A 423 39.26 19.50 -10.93
C SER A 423 37.97 20.32 -11.14
N ARG A 424 37.89 21.33 -10.26
CA ARG A 424 37.12 22.59 -10.25
C ARG A 424 37.02 23.32 -11.61
N ASN A 425 35.87 23.95 -11.88
CA ASN A 425 35.80 25.40 -12.10
C ASN A 425 34.40 25.99 -11.91
N VAL A 426 34.42 27.24 -11.43
CA VAL A 426 33.32 28.09 -10.97
C VAL A 426 32.78 28.92 -12.13
N SER A 427 31.46 29.17 -12.19
CA SER A 427 30.89 30.52 -12.37
C SER A 427 29.35 30.53 -12.41
N SER A 428 28.81 31.52 -11.70
CA SER A 428 27.41 31.97 -11.60
C SER A 428 26.82 32.41 -12.95
N PRO A 429 25.50 32.63 -13.09
CA PRO A 429 25.02 33.99 -12.84
C PRO A 429 23.66 34.12 -12.14
N GLU A 430 23.59 35.18 -11.34
CA GLU A 430 22.38 35.90 -10.97
C GLU A 430 21.65 36.44 -12.21
N GLY A 431 20.32 36.55 -12.12
CA GLY A 431 19.55 37.41 -13.03
C GLY A 431 18.09 36.97 -13.18
N GLY A 432 17.15 37.84 -12.81
CA GLY A 432 15.78 37.74 -13.32
C GLY A 432 14.62 37.79 -12.32
N ARG A 433 14.78 38.42 -11.16
CA ARG A 433 13.61 38.97 -10.45
C ARG A 433 13.19 40.26 -11.15
N ARG A 434 12.10 40.20 -11.94
CA ARG A 434 11.02 41.21 -12.08
C ARG A 434 10.30 41.02 -13.41
N LEU A 435 9.15 40.35 -13.37
CA LEU A 435 7.98 40.70 -14.18
C LEU A 435 6.75 40.03 -13.56
N LEU A 436 6.46 40.44 -12.32
CA LEU A 436 5.25 40.09 -11.58
C LEU A 436 4.51 41.40 -11.27
N GLN A 437 4.10 42.10 -12.32
CA GLN A 437 3.08 43.15 -12.29
C GLN A 437 2.73 43.56 -13.71
N GLN A 438 1.76 42.86 -14.30
CA GLN A 438 0.72 43.40 -15.19
C GLN A 438 0.01 42.21 -15.83
N MET A 439 -1.02 41.73 -15.15
CA MET A 439 -2.26 41.18 -15.73
C MET A 439 -3.17 40.83 -14.56
N LEU A 440 -4.48 41.05 -14.73
CA LEU A 440 -5.58 40.94 -13.76
C LEU A 440 -5.99 42.24 -13.05
N ARG A 441 -6.41 43.22 -13.85
CA ARG A 441 -7.59 44.04 -13.51
C ARG A 441 -8.82 43.36 -14.15
N GLY A 442 -9.79 42.98 -13.32
CA GLY A 442 -11.05 42.38 -13.77
C GLY A 442 -12.03 42.27 -12.60
N ARG A 443 -12.61 43.42 -12.20
CA ARG A 443 -13.65 43.51 -11.17
C ARG A 443 -14.91 42.77 -11.61
N GLY A 444 -15.43 41.91 -10.73
CA GLY A 444 -16.76 41.34 -10.86
C GLY A 444 -17.86 42.37 -10.60
N ARG A 445 -18.97 42.25 -11.34
CA ARG A 445 -20.26 42.88 -11.03
C ARG A 445 -21.25 41.80 -10.58
N ARG A 446 -21.80 42.01 -9.38
CA ARG A 446 -22.86 41.21 -8.74
C ARG A 446 -24.24 41.61 -9.26
N GLY A 447 -25.09 40.61 -9.45
CA GLY A 447 -26.42 40.52 -8.81
C GLY A 447 -27.63 41.13 -9.53
N ARG A 448 -28.64 40.28 -9.80
CA ARG A 448 -30.02 40.37 -9.25
C ARG A 448 -30.96 39.40 -9.98
N ARG A 449 -31.74 38.60 -9.23
CA ARG A 449 -33.09 38.16 -9.62
C ARG A 449 -34.01 38.14 -8.38
N PRO A 450 -35.33 38.39 -8.53
CA PRO A 450 -36.20 38.83 -7.45
C PRO A 450 -37.04 37.69 -6.83
N ARG A 451 -37.61 38.02 -5.66
CA ARG A 451 -38.57 37.24 -4.86
C ARG A 451 -39.95 37.17 -5.54
N GLY A 452 -40.67 36.07 -5.32
CA GLY A 452 -42.12 36.03 -5.46
C GLY A 452 -42.74 34.64 -5.29
N GLN A 453 -43.63 34.53 -4.29
CA GLN A 453 -44.71 33.56 -4.07
C GLN A 453 -44.45 32.23 -3.36
N ALA A 454 -45.20 32.12 -2.25
CA ALA A 454 -45.39 31.00 -1.36
C ALA A 454 -46.41 30.00 -1.94
N GLY A 455 -46.18 28.71 -1.70
CA GLY A 455 -47.14 27.66 -2.01
C GLY A 455 -46.69 26.31 -1.44
N MET A 456 -47.41 25.85 -0.41
CA MET A 456 -47.52 24.47 0.07
C MET A 456 -46.25 23.63 0.30
N ARG A 457 -45.99 23.41 1.59
CA ARG A 457 -45.17 22.31 2.12
C ARG A 457 -45.69 20.95 1.60
N ARG A 458 -44.99 20.36 0.64
CA ARG A 458 -44.93 18.89 0.48
C ARG A 458 -43.59 18.41 1.01
N ALA A 459 -43.66 17.55 2.02
CA ALA A 459 -42.51 16.84 2.56
C ALA A 459 -41.72 16.19 1.41
N GLY A 460 -40.55 16.76 1.13
CA GLY A 460 -39.60 16.19 0.18
C GLY A 460 -39.13 14.85 0.72
N ARG A 461 -39.74 13.77 0.20
CA ARG A 461 -39.23 12.41 0.26
C ARG A 461 -37.72 12.45 -0.01
N ARG A 462 -36.92 12.19 1.02
CA ARG A 462 -35.53 11.78 0.83
C ARG A 462 -35.56 10.67 -0.22
N ARG A 463 -34.87 10.85 -1.36
CA ARG A 463 -34.60 9.76 -2.30
C ARG A 463 -33.67 8.78 -1.59
N GLY A 464 -34.26 7.91 -0.76
CA GLY A 464 -33.56 6.78 -0.16
C GLY A 464 -33.01 5.92 -1.28
N GLY A 465 -31.69 5.75 -1.34
CA GLY A 465 -31.11 4.69 -2.13
C GLY A 465 -31.73 3.36 -1.67
N ARG A 466 -32.20 2.54 -2.61
CA ARG A 466 -32.68 1.20 -2.28
C ARG A 466 -31.56 0.42 -1.60
N ALA A 467 -31.92 -0.37 -0.58
CA ALA A 467 -31.00 -1.26 0.10
C ALA A 467 -30.25 -2.16 -0.89
N PRO A 468 -28.97 -2.47 -0.64
CA PRO A 468 -28.23 -3.40 -1.49
C PRO A 468 -28.90 -4.78 -1.46
N VAL A 469 -28.79 -5.48 -2.57
CA VAL A 469 -29.06 -6.92 -2.61
C VAL A 469 -27.86 -7.65 -2.02
N VAL A 470 -28.10 -8.61 -1.14
CA VAL A 470 -27.05 -9.35 -0.43
C VAL A 470 -26.85 -10.71 -1.07
N VAL A 471 -25.61 -11.06 -1.38
CA VAL A 471 -25.18 -12.40 -1.78
C VAL A 471 -24.43 -13.03 -0.62
N ALA A 472 -24.81 -14.25 -0.23
CA ALA A 472 -24.15 -14.99 0.85
C ALA A 472 -24.30 -16.51 0.67
N GLN A 473 -23.18 -17.24 0.72
CA GLN A 473 -23.16 -18.70 0.55
C GLN A 473 -23.81 -19.45 1.73
N ASP A 474 -23.90 -18.81 2.90
CA ASP A 474 -24.48 -19.36 4.14
C ASP A 474 -26.02 -19.23 4.21
N GLY A 475 -26.66 -18.72 3.14
CA GLY A 475 -28.11 -18.52 3.08
C GLY A 475 -28.60 -17.27 3.82
N SER A 476 -27.71 -16.48 4.44
CA SER A 476 -28.07 -15.24 5.16
C SER A 476 -28.30 -14.03 4.25
N GLY A 477 -28.26 -14.22 2.93
CA GLY A 477 -28.42 -13.20 1.91
C GLY A 477 -29.71 -13.34 1.11
N ASN A 478 -29.97 -12.40 0.21
CA ASN A 478 -31.08 -12.49 -0.73
C ASN A 478 -30.84 -13.55 -1.82
N PHE A 479 -29.58 -13.76 -2.19
CA PHE A 479 -29.17 -14.72 -3.21
C PHE A 479 -27.98 -15.57 -2.72
N PRO A 480 -27.93 -16.87 -3.08
CA PRO A 480 -26.81 -17.74 -2.74
C PRO A 480 -25.57 -17.52 -3.63
N THR A 481 -25.77 -16.94 -4.83
CA THR A 481 -24.73 -16.77 -5.85
C THR A 481 -24.74 -15.37 -6.44
N ILE A 482 -23.60 -14.96 -6.99
CA ILE A 482 -23.45 -13.65 -7.63
C ILE A 482 -24.25 -13.61 -8.92
N LYS A 483 -24.24 -14.72 -9.69
CA LYS A 483 -25.03 -14.84 -10.91
C LYS A 483 -26.53 -14.59 -10.66
N ALA A 484 -27.10 -15.17 -9.60
CA ALA A 484 -28.52 -14.99 -9.31
C ALA A 484 -28.86 -13.52 -8.98
N ALA A 485 -27.97 -12.81 -8.28
CA ALA A 485 -28.14 -11.38 -8.01
C ALA A 485 -28.04 -10.52 -9.29
N LEU A 486 -27.16 -10.90 -10.22
CA LEU A 486 -27.05 -10.25 -11.54
C LEU A 486 -28.28 -10.50 -12.41
N ASP A 487 -28.80 -11.73 -12.46
CA ASP A 487 -30.02 -12.08 -13.20
C ASP A 487 -31.23 -11.27 -12.68
N ALA A 488 -31.28 -11.04 -11.36
CA ALA A 488 -32.30 -10.18 -10.75
C ALA A 488 -32.15 -8.69 -11.17
N SER A 489 -30.94 -8.24 -11.49
CA SER A 489 -30.70 -6.86 -11.94
C SER A 489 -31.32 -6.58 -13.31
N LEU A 490 -31.39 -7.58 -14.21
CA LEU A 490 -31.97 -7.45 -15.55
C LEU A 490 -33.49 -7.21 -15.51
N ARG A 491 -34.17 -7.66 -14.45
CA ARG A 491 -35.62 -7.48 -14.28
C ARG A 491 -35.99 -6.11 -13.70
N ARG A 492 -35.00 -5.29 -13.36
CA ARG A 492 -35.21 -4.02 -12.68
C ARG A 492 -35.71 -2.94 -13.63
N LYS A 493 -36.76 -2.22 -13.22
CA LYS A 493 -37.17 -0.93 -13.81
C LYS A 493 -36.49 0.24 -13.10
N GLY A 494 -35.78 1.11 -13.84
CA GLY A 494 -35.24 2.40 -13.36
C GLY A 494 -33.72 2.60 -13.53
N VAL A 495 -33.29 3.87 -13.52
CA VAL A 495 -31.94 4.33 -13.97
C VAL A 495 -30.86 4.45 -12.88
N GLY A 496 -31.10 3.94 -11.67
CA GLY A 496 -30.17 4.09 -10.54
C GLY A 496 -29.19 2.92 -10.38
N ARG A 497 -28.05 3.15 -9.71
CA ARG A 497 -27.06 2.12 -9.39
C ARG A 497 -27.70 0.91 -8.69
N PHE A 498 -27.35 -0.30 -9.11
CA PHE A 498 -27.78 -1.55 -8.48
C PHE A 498 -26.61 -2.10 -7.67
N VAL A 499 -26.79 -2.17 -6.36
CA VAL A 499 -25.71 -2.55 -5.44
C VAL A 499 -25.89 -4.00 -5.03
N ILE A 500 -24.88 -4.80 -5.27
CA ILE A 500 -24.76 -6.17 -4.80
C ILE A 500 -23.68 -6.18 -3.70
N HIS A 501 -24.10 -6.42 -2.47
CA HIS A 501 -23.20 -6.67 -1.34
C HIS A 501 -22.92 -8.17 -1.27
N ILE A 502 -21.66 -8.55 -1.46
CA ILE A 502 -21.20 -9.93 -1.47
C ILE A 502 -20.51 -10.19 -0.13
N LYS A 503 -21.13 -10.97 0.74
CA LYS A 503 -20.58 -11.28 2.07
C LYS A 503 -19.24 -12.01 1.96
N ALA A 504 -18.44 -11.98 3.01
CA ALA A 504 -17.19 -12.74 3.10
C ALA A 504 -17.41 -14.22 2.74
N GLY A 505 -16.48 -14.78 1.97
CA GLY A 505 -16.59 -16.11 1.38
C GLY A 505 -15.74 -16.25 0.12
N VAL A 506 -15.63 -17.50 -0.35
CA VAL A 506 -14.93 -17.85 -1.59
C VAL A 506 -15.96 -18.31 -2.62
N TYR A 507 -16.26 -17.44 -3.56
CA TYR A 507 -17.25 -17.62 -4.62
C TYR A 507 -16.56 -18.18 -5.85
N ARG A 508 -16.72 -19.49 -6.08
CA ARG A 508 -16.18 -20.18 -7.25
C ARG A 508 -17.17 -20.08 -8.40
N GLU A 509 -17.19 -18.92 -9.05
CA GLU A 509 -18.13 -18.58 -10.11
C GLU A 509 -17.40 -17.82 -11.23
N VAL A 510 -17.74 -18.14 -12.48
CA VAL A 510 -17.44 -17.24 -13.61
C VAL A 510 -18.55 -16.20 -13.68
N VAL A 511 -18.19 -14.93 -13.52
CA VAL A 511 -19.15 -13.83 -13.39
C VAL A 511 -19.13 -12.97 -14.63
N VAL A 512 -20.30 -12.74 -15.25
CA VAL A 512 -20.43 -11.88 -16.43
C VAL A 512 -21.42 -10.75 -16.13
N VAL A 513 -20.93 -9.51 -16.17
CA VAL A 513 -21.75 -8.29 -16.14
C VAL A 513 -21.89 -7.80 -17.58
N ASP A 514 -22.91 -8.27 -18.28
CA ASP A 514 -23.10 -7.94 -19.69
C ASP A 514 -23.55 -6.48 -19.92
N GLU A 515 -23.58 -6.04 -21.18
CA GLU A 515 -23.86 -4.66 -21.59
C GLU A 515 -25.24 -4.14 -21.16
N ARG A 516 -26.19 -5.04 -20.90
CA ARG A 516 -27.53 -4.71 -20.41
C ARG A 516 -27.51 -4.35 -18.92
N MET A 517 -26.53 -4.86 -18.19
CA MET A 517 -26.36 -4.67 -16.75
C MET A 517 -25.60 -3.38 -16.43
N LYS A 518 -26.24 -2.23 -16.66
CA LYS A 518 -25.63 -0.90 -16.42
C LYS A 518 -25.67 -0.50 -14.94
N ASN A 519 -24.66 0.28 -14.51
CA ASN A 519 -24.52 0.82 -13.16
C ASN A 519 -24.57 -0.24 -12.06
N ILE A 520 -23.97 -1.41 -12.29
CA ILE A 520 -23.80 -2.44 -11.26
C ILE A 520 -22.67 -2.01 -10.32
N ARG A 521 -22.87 -2.21 -9.01
CA ARG A 521 -21.81 -2.09 -8.01
C ARG A 521 -21.67 -3.36 -7.20
N PHE A 522 -20.49 -3.95 -7.20
CA PHE A 522 -20.10 -4.95 -6.22
C PHE A 522 -19.45 -4.28 -5.01
N THR A 523 -19.89 -4.68 -3.82
CA THR A 523 -19.25 -4.32 -2.55
C THR A 523 -19.00 -5.61 -1.77
N GLY A 524 -17.77 -5.91 -1.41
CA GLY A 524 -17.45 -7.02 -0.51
C GLY A 524 -17.20 -6.61 0.93
N ASP A 525 -16.84 -7.58 1.76
CA ASP A 525 -16.49 -7.37 3.17
C ASP A 525 -15.00 -7.06 3.40
N GLY A 526 -14.17 -7.14 2.37
CA GLY A 526 -12.76 -6.75 2.39
C GLY A 526 -11.94 -7.52 1.36
N ILE A 527 -10.81 -6.94 0.97
CA ILE A 527 -9.76 -7.64 0.19
C ILE A 527 -9.35 -8.90 0.97
N GLY A 528 -9.30 -10.05 0.29
CA GLY A 528 -8.98 -11.35 0.89
C GLY A 528 -10.09 -11.97 1.76
N ARG A 529 -11.19 -11.25 2.03
CA ARG A 529 -12.36 -11.77 2.77
C ARG A 529 -13.49 -12.21 1.84
N THR A 530 -13.78 -11.41 0.83
CA THR A 530 -14.73 -11.74 -0.23
C THR A 530 -13.94 -12.01 -1.51
N ILE A 531 -13.85 -13.26 -1.94
CA ILE A 531 -13.02 -13.67 -3.08
C ILE A 531 -13.92 -14.28 -4.15
N ILE A 532 -13.89 -13.72 -5.35
CA ILE A 532 -14.52 -14.29 -6.55
C ILE A 532 -13.39 -14.94 -7.34
N THR A 533 -13.43 -16.26 -7.48
CA THR A 533 -12.28 -17.05 -7.95
C THR A 533 -12.65 -18.02 -9.05
N GLY A 534 -11.71 -18.21 -9.97
CA GLY A 534 -11.76 -19.13 -11.09
C GLY A 534 -10.36 -19.64 -11.43
N SER A 535 -10.28 -20.53 -12.41
CA SER A 535 -9.02 -21.14 -12.85
C SER A 535 -8.99 -21.43 -14.35
N ASN A 536 -9.87 -20.82 -15.13
CA ASN A 536 -9.88 -20.97 -16.58
C ASN A 536 -8.64 -20.30 -17.16
N PHE A 537 -8.09 -20.85 -18.25
CA PHE A 537 -6.87 -20.35 -18.88
C PHE A 537 -6.88 -20.56 -20.40
N GLY A 538 -6.05 -19.80 -21.13
CA GLY A 538 -5.91 -19.96 -22.57
C GLY A 538 -5.26 -21.30 -22.94
N GLY A 539 -5.90 -22.07 -23.82
CA GLY A 539 -5.52 -23.42 -24.22
C GLY A 539 -6.27 -24.53 -23.49
N LEU A 540 -7.18 -24.21 -22.55
CA LEU A 540 -8.07 -25.20 -21.93
C LEU A 540 -9.30 -25.43 -22.83
N GLY A 541 -9.29 -26.47 -23.66
CA GLY A 541 -10.37 -26.67 -24.66
C GLY A 541 -10.49 -25.46 -25.59
N ASP A 542 -11.71 -24.92 -25.73
CA ASP A 542 -11.97 -23.72 -26.55
C ASP A 542 -11.64 -22.40 -25.83
N TYR A 543 -11.10 -22.45 -24.61
CA TYR A 543 -10.66 -21.24 -23.91
C TYR A 543 -9.38 -20.70 -24.55
N ASN A 544 -9.34 -19.39 -24.78
CA ASN A 544 -8.17 -18.61 -25.17
C ASN A 544 -7.99 -17.45 -24.16
N ALA A 545 -7.03 -16.55 -24.41
CA ALA A 545 -6.79 -15.41 -23.52
C ALA A 545 -8.02 -14.47 -23.36
N TRP A 546 -9.02 -14.58 -24.24
CA TRP A 546 -10.16 -13.66 -24.33
C TRP A 546 -11.40 -14.13 -23.57
N ASN A 547 -11.56 -15.43 -23.33
CA ASN A 547 -12.74 -16.00 -22.67
C ASN A 547 -12.40 -16.79 -21.38
N SER A 548 -11.12 -16.85 -20.98
CA SER A 548 -10.67 -17.54 -19.77
C SER A 548 -10.83 -16.75 -18.47
N THR A 549 -11.51 -15.59 -18.51
CA THR A 549 -11.57 -14.68 -17.37
C THR A 549 -12.50 -15.16 -16.25
N THR A 550 -12.12 -14.96 -14.98
CA THR A 550 -13.02 -15.20 -13.85
C THR A 550 -14.19 -14.21 -13.84
N VAL A 551 -13.92 -12.92 -14.13
CA VAL A 551 -14.94 -11.87 -14.14
C VAL A 551 -14.86 -11.05 -15.41
N LEU A 552 -15.94 -11.02 -16.18
CA LEU A 552 -16.08 -10.21 -17.39
C LEU A 552 -17.03 -9.04 -17.14
N VAL A 553 -16.58 -7.82 -17.41
CA VAL A 553 -17.35 -6.59 -17.19
C VAL A 553 -17.53 -5.81 -18.49
N ARG A 554 -18.75 -5.82 -19.04
CA ARG A 554 -19.17 -5.04 -20.22
C ARG A 554 -20.15 -3.92 -19.89
N GLY A 555 -20.94 -4.07 -18.82
CA GLY A 555 -21.93 -3.10 -18.38
C GLY A 555 -21.33 -1.75 -17.98
N ASP A 556 -21.78 -0.67 -18.63
CA ASP A 556 -21.32 0.71 -18.36
C ASP A 556 -21.60 1.17 -16.92
N GLY A 557 -20.69 1.95 -16.33
CA GLY A 557 -20.81 2.47 -14.97
C GLY A 557 -20.53 1.44 -13.86
N PHE A 558 -19.84 0.34 -14.16
CA PHE A 558 -19.50 -0.71 -13.20
C PHE A 558 -18.60 -0.19 -12.07
N VAL A 559 -18.86 -0.61 -10.83
CA VAL A 559 -18.02 -0.28 -9.68
C VAL A 559 -17.75 -1.54 -8.85
N ALA A 560 -16.51 -1.75 -8.44
CA ALA A 560 -16.17 -2.77 -7.44
C ALA A 560 -15.44 -2.14 -6.25
N ARG A 561 -15.73 -2.63 -5.04
CA ARG A 561 -14.99 -2.24 -3.84
C ARG A 561 -14.94 -3.34 -2.78
N ASP A 562 -13.88 -3.33 -1.98
CA ASP A 562 -13.70 -4.16 -0.79
C ASP A 562 -13.83 -5.68 -1.07
N LEU A 563 -13.26 -6.19 -2.15
CA LEU A 563 -13.27 -7.62 -2.51
C LEU A 563 -12.04 -8.01 -3.33
N THR A 564 -11.88 -9.30 -3.60
CA THR A 564 -10.83 -9.83 -4.48
C THR A 564 -11.43 -10.51 -5.70
N PHE A 565 -10.94 -10.18 -6.90
CA PHE A 565 -11.10 -10.99 -8.10
C PHE A 565 -9.83 -11.83 -8.30
N GLN A 566 -9.98 -13.13 -8.48
CA GLN A 566 -8.87 -14.06 -8.52
C GLN A 566 -8.96 -15.02 -9.71
N ASN A 567 -7.82 -15.28 -10.35
CA ASN A 567 -7.62 -16.46 -11.16
C ASN A 567 -6.40 -17.24 -10.62
N THR A 568 -6.59 -18.50 -10.26
CA THR A 568 -5.57 -19.30 -9.57
C THR A 568 -4.58 -19.97 -10.52
N HIS A 569 -4.81 -19.88 -11.84
CA HIS A 569 -3.95 -20.51 -12.83
C HIS A 569 -2.62 -19.78 -13.01
N ARG A 570 -1.52 -20.53 -13.21
CA ARG A 570 -0.15 -20.00 -13.06
C ARG A 570 0.72 -20.05 -14.31
N TYR A 571 0.34 -20.86 -15.30
CA TYR A 571 1.24 -21.27 -16.38
C TYR A 571 0.89 -20.69 -17.76
N GLN A 572 -0.37 -20.33 -17.97
CA GLN A 572 -0.89 -19.75 -19.21
C GLN A 572 -1.66 -18.45 -18.92
N PRO A 573 -1.91 -17.60 -19.93
CA PRO A 573 -2.83 -16.47 -19.85
C PRO A 573 -4.15 -16.80 -19.15
N ALA A 574 -4.43 -16.13 -18.03
CA ALA A 574 -5.58 -16.43 -17.19
C ALA A 574 -6.05 -15.18 -16.43
N PRO A 575 -6.86 -14.32 -17.06
CA PRO A 575 -7.29 -13.08 -16.42
C PRO A 575 -8.17 -13.31 -15.20
N ALA A 576 -7.85 -12.64 -14.09
CA ALA A 576 -8.76 -12.54 -12.95
C ALA A 576 -9.96 -11.66 -13.29
N ILE A 577 -9.75 -10.63 -14.11
CA ILE A 577 -10.81 -9.77 -14.61
C ILE A 577 -10.51 -9.28 -16.04
N THR A 578 -11.55 -9.23 -16.87
CA THR A 578 -11.57 -8.55 -18.16
C THR A 578 -12.58 -7.40 -18.13
N ILE A 579 -12.17 -6.22 -18.57
CA ILE A 579 -12.99 -5.00 -18.49
C ILE A 579 -13.13 -4.39 -19.87
N GLU A 580 -14.35 -4.42 -20.40
CA GLU A 580 -14.78 -3.78 -21.64
C GLU A 580 -15.70 -2.58 -21.38
N ALA A 581 -16.15 -2.40 -20.13
CA ALA A 581 -17.07 -1.34 -19.74
C ALA A 581 -16.46 0.07 -19.94
N PRO A 582 -17.17 0.99 -20.63
CA PRO A 582 -16.68 2.34 -20.91
C PRO A 582 -16.39 3.20 -19.69
N GLN A 583 -17.05 2.95 -18.55
CA GLN A 583 -16.83 3.67 -17.30
C GLN A 583 -16.82 2.67 -16.17
N SER A 584 -15.65 2.46 -15.59
CA SER A 584 -15.53 1.57 -14.45
C SER A 584 -14.59 2.11 -13.38
N ALA A 585 -14.91 1.80 -12.12
CA ALA A 585 -14.10 2.22 -10.98
C ALA A 585 -13.92 1.08 -9.97
N PHE A 586 -12.69 0.94 -9.49
CA PHE A 586 -12.26 -0.10 -8.57
C PHE A 586 -11.60 0.56 -7.37
N TYR A 587 -12.10 0.28 -6.17
CA TYR A 587 -11.63 0.91 -4.94
C TYR A 587 -11.39 -0.11 -3.83
N ARG A 588 -10.14 -0.29 -3.39
CA ARG A 588 -9.76 -1.36 -2.45
C ARG A 588 -10.20 -2.73 -2.96
N VAL A 589 -9.72 -3.06 -4.16
CA VAL A 589 -9.96 -4.35 -4.81
C VAL A 589 -8.63 -5.10 -4.89
N GLY A 590 -8.64 -6.38 -4.51
CA GLY A 590 -7.55 -7.32 -4.81
C GLY A 590 -7.73 -7.87 -6.22
N LEU A 591 -6.70 -7.80 -7.03
CA LEU A 591 -6.64 -8.32 -8.39
C LEU A 591 -5.52 -9.37 -8.42
N ASP A 592 -5.90 -10.62 -8.20
CA ASP A 592 -4.97 -11.70 -7.88
C ASP A 592 -4.86 -12.72 -9.01
N GLY A 593 -3.73 -12.71 -9.72
CA GLY A 593 -3.47 -13.62 -10.82
C GLY A 593 -1.98 -13.83 -11.07
N TYR A 594 -1.65 -14.38 -12.24
CA TYR A 594 -0.27 -14.60 -12.70
C TYR A 594 -0.06 -13.90 -14.03
N GLN A 595 -0.17 -14.63 -15.15
CA GLN A 595 -0.10 -14.03 -16.48
C GLN A 595 -1.45 -13.42 -16.86
N ASP A 596 -1.42 -12.18 -17.35
CA ASP A 596 -2.59 -11.43 -17.83
C ASP A 596 -3.68 -11.17 -16.77
N THR A 597 -3.29 -10.96 -15.49
CA THR A 597 -4.23 -10.78 -14.36
C THR A 597 -5.38 -9.81 -14.66
N ILE A 598 -5.08 -8.66 -15.27
CA ILE A 598 -6.08 -7.67 -15.71
C ILE A 598 -5.99 -7.51 -17.23
N LEU A 599 -7.08 -7.82 -17.92
CA LEU A 599 -7.24 -7.56 -19.35
C LEU A 599 -8.18 -6.36 -19.58
N LEU A 600 -7.61 -5.23 -20.00
CA LEU A 600 -8.34 -4.00 -20.28
C LEU A 600 -8.66 -3.91 -21.77
N ARG A 601 -9.95 -3.81 -22.11
CA ARG A 601 -10.41 -3.83 -23.50
C ARG A 601 -11.23 -2.60 -23.84
N GLY A 602 -11.02 -2.10 -25.05
CA GLY A 602 -11.73 -0.96 -25.61
C GLY A 602 -11.30 0.36 -24.99
N THR A 603 -11.74 1.47 -25.59
CA THR A 603 -11.30 2.82 -25.21
C THR A 603 -12.02 3.38 -23.97
N GLY A 604 -12.57 2.50 -23.14
CA GLY A 604 -13.25 2.86 -21.91
C GLY A 604 -12.32 3.49 -20.88
N ARG A 605 -12.87 4.38 -20.06
CA ARG A 605 -12.19 5.02 -18.93
C ARG A 605 -12.32 4.14 -17.70
N GLN A 606 -11.18 3.70 -17.19
CA GLN A 606 -11.12 2.86 -16.00
C GLN A 606 -10.27 3.54 -14.91
N PHE A 607 -10.73 3.47 -13.66
CA PHE A 607 -10.03 4.06 -12.52
C PHE A 607 -9.86 3.05 -11.39
N PHE A 608 -8.62 2.80 -11.00
CA PHE A 608 -8.23 1.90 -9.92
C PHE A 608 -7.60 2.73 -8.81
N LYS A 609 -8.12 2.64 -7.59
CA LYS A 609 -7.62 3.39 -6.43
C LYS A 609 -7.46 2.49 -5.22
N GLU A 610 -6.31 2.58 -4.55
CA GLU A 610 -6.01 1.80 -3.34
C GLU A 610 -6.20 0.28 -3.58
N CYS A 611 -5.85 -0.22 -4.77
CA CYS A 611 -5.98 -1.63 -5.13
C CYS A 611 -4.66 -2.39 -4.91
N ASP A 612 -4.76 -3.70 -4.74
CA ASP A 612 -3.60 -4.61 -4.71
C ASP A 612 -3.62 -5.48 -5.96
N VAL A 613 -2.64 -5.32 -6.84
CA VAL A 613 -2.58 -6.01 -8.13
C VAL A 613 -1.40 -6.97 -8.15
N TYR A 614 -1.65 -8.27 -8.31
CA TYR A 614 -0.62 -9.30 -8.33
C TYR A 614 -0.45 -9.91 -9.71
N GLY A 615 0.79 -10.19 -10.12
CA GLY A 615 1.02 -11.00 -11.31
C GLY A 615 2.48 -11.19 -11.71
N THR A 616 2.68 -11.83 -12.87
CA THR A 616 3.98 -12.20 -13.44
C THR A 616 4.20 -11.54 -14.80
N VAL A 617 3.70 -12.16 -15.85
CA VAL A 617 3.90 -11.74 -17.24
C VAL A 617 2.68 -10.93 -17.66
N ASP A 618 2.93 -9.72 -18.16
CA ASP A 618 1.94 -8.82 -18.77
C ASP A 618 0.69 -8.62 -17.91
N PHE A 619 0.85 -8.61 -16.58
CA PHE A 619 -0.30 -8.80 -15.70
C PHE A 619 -1.27 -7.61 -15.66
N ILE A 620 -0.91 -6.48 -16.25
CA ILE A 620 -1.81 -5.38 -16.59
C ILE A 620 -1.67 -5.10 -18.10
N CYS A 621 -2.62 -5.60 -18.90
CA CYS A 621 -2.49 -5.57 -20.36
C CYS A 621 -3.75 -5.07 -21.08
N GLY A 622 -3.57 -4.71 -22.36
CA GLY A 622 -4.64 -4.32 -23.27
C GLY A 622 -4.65 -2.85 -23.70
N ASP A 623 -5.76 -2.39 -24.26
CA ASP A 623 -5.91 -1.09 -24.96
C ASP A 623 -6.76 -0.05 -24.21
N GLY A 624 -7.08 -0.32 -22.94
CA GLY A 624 -7.86 0.55 -22.06
C GLY A 624 -7.27 1.94 -21.79
N ASN A 625 -8.13 2.88 -21.37
CA ASN A 625 -7.73 4.20 -20.86
C ASN A 625 -7.80 4.18 -19.33
N SER A 626 -6.69 3.75 -18.69
CA SER A 626 -6.67 3.38 -17.27
C SER A 626 -5.72 4.23 -16.44
N ILE A 627 -6.19 4.65 -15.25
CA ILE A 627 -5.33 5.16 -14.17
C ILE A 627 -5.39 4.23 -12.96
N PHE A 628 -4.22 3.81 -12.49
CA PHE A 628 -3.98 3.23 -11.17
C PHE A 628 -3.42 4.31 -10.25
N GLN A 629 -4.07 4.59 -9.13
CA GLN A 629 -3.67 5.63 -8.19
C GLN A 629 -3.55 5.10 -6.77
N ASN A 630 -2.47 5.43 -6.08
CA ASN A 630 -2.22 5.01 -4.70
C ASN A 630 -2.40 3.48 -4.49
N SER A 631 -2.02 2.68 -5.49
CA SER A 631 -2.23 1.23 -5.50
C SER A 631 -0.91 0.48 -5.34
N ASN A 632 -0.97 -0.76 -4.85
CA ASN A 632 0.17 -1.65 -4.80
C ASN A 632 0.19 -2.50 -6.08
N ILE A 633 1.31 -2.45 -6.80
CA ILE A 633 1.55 -3.24 -8.02
C ILE A 633 2.62 -4.26 -7.66
N ILE A 634 2.23 -5.53 -7.57
CA ILE A 634 2.93 -6.57 -6.82
C ILE A 634 3.37 -7.68 -7.78
N ALA A 635 4.63 -7.64 -8.21
CA ALA A 635 5.24 -8.73 -8.95
C ALA A 635 5.34 -9.99 -8.06
N ARG A 636 5.09 -11.16 -8.63
CA ARG A 636 5.27 -12.46 -7.94
C ARG A 636 6.16 -13.41 -8.71
N LYS A 637 6.62 -14.47 -8.06
CA LYS A 637 7.53 -15.43 -8.69
C LYS A 637 6.85 -16.11 -9.88
N SER A 638 7.52 -16.09 -11.03
CA SER A 638 7.07 -16.78 -12.23
C SER A 638 7.37 -18.27 -12.14
N PHE A 639 6.43 -19.10 -12.58
CA PHE A 639 6.58 -20.56 -12.66
C PHE A 639 6.93 -21.05 -14.08
N THR A 640 6.97 -20.14 -15.05
CA THR A 640 7.21 -20.48 -16.47
C THR A 640 8.64 -20.20 -16.92
N GLY A 641 9.49 -19.66 -16.04
CA GLY A 641 10.83 -19.19 -16.38
C GLY A 641 10.84 -17.87 -17.17
N LYS A 642 9.69 -17.36 -17.60
CA LYS A 642 9.57 -16.07 -18.30
C LYS A 642 9.89 -14.91 -17.37
N GLU A 643 10.49 -13.88 -17.96
CA GLU A 643 10.75 -12.59 -17.33
C GLU A 643 9.42 -11.92 -16.93
N ILE A 644 9.46 -11.13 -15.85
CA ILE A 644 8.26 -10.48 -15.30
C ILE A 644 8.09 -9.13 -15.99
N THR A 645 6.89 -8.88 -16.52
CA THR A 645 6.50 -7.61 -17.15
C THR A 645 5.25 -7.08 -16.47
N ILE A 646 5.34 -5.88 -15.91
CA ILE A 646 4.20 -5.29 -15.19
C ILE A 646 3.08 -4.91 -16.17
N THR A 647 3.45 -4.34 -17.32
CA THR A 647 2.47 -3.84 -18.29
C THR A 647 2.69 -4.37 -19.71
N ALA A 648 1.59 -4.54 -20.44
CA ALA A 648 1.60 -4.76 -21.89
C ALA A 648 0.48 -3.97 -22.57
N SER A 649 0.75 -2.70 -22.90
CA SER A 649 -0.22 -1.82 -23.57
C SER A 649 -0.34 -2.19 -25.05
N ARG A 650 -1.59 -2.26 -25.55
CA ARG A 650 -1.93 -2.60 -26.94
C ARG A 650 -2.46 -1.42 -27.75
N ARG A 651 -2.09 -0.18 -27.38
CA ARG A 651 -2.54 0.98 -28.17
C ARG A 651 -1.97 0.87 -29.59
N GLY A 652 -2.87 0.83 -30.58
CA GLY A 652 -2.53 0.55 -31.99
C GLY A 652 -2.45 1.78 -32.91
N VAL A 653 -2.79 2.98 -32.44
CA VAL A 653 -2.69 4.26 -33.20
C VAL A 653 -2.39 5.43 -32.27
N THR A 654 -1.70 6.47 -32.77
CA THR A 654 -1.25 7.62 -31.97
C THR A 654 -2.35 8.61 -31.57
N ASN A 655 -3.43 8.71 -32.37
CA ASN A 655 -4.56 9.62 -32.13
C ASN A 655 -5.50 9.18 -31.01
N LEU A 656 -5.38 7.95 -30.51
CA LEU A 656 -6.10 7.49 -29.33
C LEU A 656 -5.44 8.01 -28.06
N SER A 657 -6.27 8.56 -27.18
CA SER A 657 -5.86 9.02 -25.85
C SER A 657 -5.66 7.88 -24.84
N THR A 658 -5.87 6.61 -25.25
CA THR A 658 -5.76 5.45 -24.36
C THR A 658 -4.33 5.20 -23.89
N GLY A 659 -4.17 4.35 -22.89
CA GLY A 659 -2.90 4.05 -22.26
C GLY A 659 -3.06 3.67 -20.79
N LEU A 660 -1.97 3.17 -20.21
CA LEU A 660 -1.89 2.78 -18.82
C LEU A 660 -1.10 3.82 -18.04
N VAL A 661 -1.69 4.36 -16.96
CA VAL A 661 -1.03 5.37 -16.13
C VAL A 661 -1.03 4.92 -14.68
N PHE A 662 0.14 5.01 -14.05
CA PHE A 662 0.35 4.68 -12.65
C PHE A 662 0.77 5.95 -11.91
N GLN A 663 0.03 6.30 -10.86
CA GLN A 663 0.24 7.51 -10.09
C GLN A 663 0.37 7.19 -8.62
N ASN A 664 1.48 7.58 -8.01
CA ASN A 664 1.71 7.38 -6.58
C ASN A 664 1.54 5.91 -6.14
N CYS A 665 1.79 4.98 -7.06
CA CYS A 665 1.71 3.55 -6.77
C CYS A 665 3.02 3.05 -6.16
N ARG A 666 2.93 2.00 -5.35
CA ARG A 666 4.10 1.24 -4.90
C ARG A 666 4.25 0.01 -5.78
N VAL A 667 5.36 -0.07 -6.52
CA VAL A 667 5.73 -1.22 -7.33
C VAL A 667 6.66 -2.09 -6.48
N THR A 668 6.19 -3.27 -6.07
CA THR A 668 6.83 -4.14 -5.08
C THR A 668 6.77 -5.60 -5.52
N ALA A 669 7.42 -6.49 -4.78
CA ALA A 669 7.43 -7.93 -5.04
C ALA A 669 6.91 -8.74 -3.83
N THR A 670 6.32 -9.90 -4.10
CA THR A 670 6.00 -10.90 -3.07
C THR A 670 7.28 -11.45 -2.43
N PRO A 671 7.22 -11.95 -1.17
CA PRO A 671 8.40 -12.43 -0.46
C PRO A 671 9.21 -13.49 -1.21
N ASP A 672 8.54 -14.44 -1.86
CA ASP A 672 9.15 -15.52 -2.65
C ASP A 672 9.87 -15.03 -3.92
N LEU A 673 9.43 -13.92 -4.50
CA LEU A 673 10.16 -13.27 -5.61
C LEU A 673 11.38 -12.50 -5.09
N ARG A 674 11.28 -11.87 -3.91
CA ARG A 674 12.41 -11.12 -3.31
C ARG A 674 13.62 -12.00 -3.06
N GLU A 675 13.40 -13.27 -2.73
CA GLU A 675 14.46 -14.29 -2.59
C GLU A 675 15.11 -14.65 -3.94
N ALA A 676 14.43 -14.42 -5.06
CA ALA A 676 14.85 -14.81 -6.41
C ALA A 676 15.27 -13.62 -7.30
N PHE A 677 15.45 -12.42 -6.74
CA PHE A 677 15.80 -11.23 -7.53
C PHE A 677 17.10 -11.38 -8.33
N GLY A 678 18.09 -12.13 -7.81
CA GLY A 678 19.36 -12.36 -8.50
C GLY A 678 19.26 -13.16 -9.81
N SER A 679 18.14 -13.87 -10.03
CA SER A 679 17.94 -14.73 -11.20
C SER A 679 16.71 -14.37 -12.04
N THR A 680 15.93 -13.36 -11.63
CA THR A 680 14.68 -13.00 -12.30
C THR A 680 14.74 -11.55 -12.78
N LYS A 681 14.62 -11.34 -14.10
CA LYS A 681 14.49 -9.99 -14.65
C LYS A 681 13.04 -9.50 -14.55
N ILE A 682 12.90 -8.23 -14.16
CA ILE A 682 11.61 -7.58 -13.93
C ILE A 682 11.60 -6.24 -14.68
N TYR A 683 10.60 -6.03 -15.52
CA TYR A 683 10.44 -4.85 -16.36
C TYR A 683 9.13 -4.13 -16.08
N LEU A 684 9.12 -2.80 -16.26
CA LEU A 684 7.93 -1.95 -16.19
C LEU A 684 6.89 -2.33 -17.24
N GLY A 685 7.33 -2.86 -18.37
CA GLY A 685 6.46 -3.44 -19.37
C GLY A 685 7.12 -3.66 -20.71
N ARG A 686 6.29 -4.05 -21.67
CA ARG A 686 6.65 -4.26 -23.07
C ARG A 686 5.53 -3.84 -24.03
N PRO A 687 5.84 -3.47 -25.28
CA PRO A 687 4.84 -2.94 -26.20
C PRO A 687 4.11 -4.07 -26.92
N TRP A 688 2.85 -4.30 -26.55
CA TRP A 688 2.00 -5.25 -27.28
C TRP A 688 1.42 -4.64 -28.57
N GLY A 689 1.18 -3.33 -28.60
CA GLY A 689 0.77 -2.60 -29.80
C GLY A 689 1.83 -1.62 -30.27
N ASP A 690 1.82 -1.30 -31.56
CA ASP A 690 2.82 -0.44 -32.22
C ASP A 690 2.94 0.97 -31.62
N HIS A 691 1.88 1.43 -30.94
CA HIS A 691 1.85 2.72 -30.26
C HIS A 691 1.61 2.58 -28.75
N ALA A 692 2.00 1.45 -28.14
CA ALA A 692 1.84 1.18 -26.71
C ALA A 692 2.15 2.41 -25.84
N ARG A 693 1.28 2.72 -24.89
CA ARG A 693 1.46 3.87 -23.98
C ARG A 693 1.36 3.42 -22.53
N THR A 694 2.43 3.68 -21.79
CA THR A 694 2.51 3.41 -20.35
C THR A 694 3.27 4.53 -19.67
N ILE A 695 2.71 5.08 -18.59
CA ILE A 695 3.32 6.16 -17.82
C ILE A 695 3.37 5.77 -16.34
N PHE A 696 4.54 5.87 -15.71
CA PHE A 696 4.72 5.78 -14.26
C PHE A 696 5.09 7.14 -13.70
N MET A 697 4.29 7.67 -12.77
CA MET A 697 4.53 8.98 -12.15
C MET A 697 4.45 8.93 -10.63
N ASN A 698 5.47 9.48 -9.99
CA ASN A 698 5.60 9.57 -8.54
C ASN A 698 5.45 8.20 -7.84
N CYS A 699 5.78 7.13 -8.55
CA CYS A 699 5.73 5.76 -8.04
C CYS A 699 6.98 5.45 -7.20
N ASP A 700 6.83 4.53 -6.25
CA ASP A 700 7.94 3.96 -5.48
C ASP A 700 8.23 2.54 -5.96
N PHE A 701 9.41 2.33 -6.56
CA PHE A 701 9.88 1.05 -7.09
C PHE A 701 10.72 0.33 -6.02
N ASP A 702 10.03 -0.37 -5.12
CA ASP A 702 10.56 -1.22 -4.04
C ASP A 702 10.86 -2.65 -4.52
N LEU A 703 11.40 -2.76 -5.74
CA LEU A 703 11.95 -3.97 -6.34
C LEU A 703 12.98 -3.57 -7.41
N PRO A 704 13.98 -4.43 -7.70
CA PRO A 704 14.96 -4.14 -8.74
C PRO A 704 14.31 -4.26 -10.11
N ILE A 705 13.90 -3.12 -10.66
CA ILE A 705 13.55 -3.03 -12.08
C ILE A 705 14.84 -3.16 -12.86
N HIS A 706 14.85 -4.02 -13.89
CA HIS A 706 15.99 -4.20 -14.78
C HIS A 706 16.49 -2.83 -15.27
N PRO A 707 17.81 -2.57 -15.39
CA PRO A 707 18.32 -1.24 -15.73
C PRO A 707 17.68 -0.65 -17.01
N GLU A 708 17.47 -1.48 -18.02
CA GLU A 708 16.76 -1.12 -19.27
C GLU A 708 15.33 -0.59 -19.02
N GLY A 709 14.69 -1.05 -17.94
CA GLY A 709 13.36 -0.67 -17.48
C GLY A 709 12.22 -1.25 -18.30
N TRP A 710 12.39 -1.29 -19.62
CA TRP A 710 11.38 -1.70 -20.60
C TRP A 710 11.94 -2.81 -21.47
N MET A 711 11.11 -3.82 -21.75
CA MET A 711 11.51 -5.00 -22.53
C MET A 711 10.92 -4.92 -23.94
N ALA A 712 11.73 -5.23 -24.95
CA ALA A 712 11.23 -5.33 -26.32
C ALA A 712 10.23 -6.48 -26.45
N TRP A 713 9.30 -6.37 -27.40
CA TRP A 713 8.44 -7.51 -27.74
C TRP A 713 9.23 -8.53 -28.56
N GLU A 714 9.05 -9.84 -28.33
CA GLU A 714 9.76 -10.88 -29.08
C GLU A 714 9.44 -10.78 -30.58
N GLY A 715 10.48 -10.85 -31.42
CA GLY A 715 10.34 -10.71 -32.88
C GLY A 715 10.15 -9.27 -33.39
N SER A 716 10.32 -8.26 -32.53
CA SER A 716 10.33 -6.84 -32.96
C SER A 716 11.40 -6.62 -34.02
N SER A 717 11.01 -6.11 -35.20
CA SER A 717 11.98 -5.62 -36.19
C SER A 717 12.82 -4.48 -35.58
N PRO A 718 14.07 -4.26 -36.00
CA PRO A 718 14.90 -3.13 -35.54
C PRO A 718 14.19 -1.76 -35.63
N GLY A 719 13.20 -1.65 -36.53
CA GLY A 719 12.33 -0.48 -36.73
C GLY A 719 11.39 -0.10 -35.58
N LEU A 720 11.02 -1.04 -34.69
CA LEU A 720 10.16 -0.76 -33.53
C LEU A 720 10.84 0.21 -32.53
N LEU A 721 12.16 0.34 -32.64
CA LEU A 721 13.00 1.22 -31.83
C LEU A 721 13.29 2.57 -32.54
N THR A 722 12.98 2.70 -33.84
CA THR A 722 13.44 3.83 -34.66
C THR A 722 12.34 4.63 -35.41
N ASN A 723 11.12 4.13 -35.67
CA ASN A 723 9.96 4.95 -36.18
C ASN A 723 8.65 4.10 -36.40
N PRO A 724 7.39 4.46 -35.99
CA PRO A 724 6.84 5.41 -35.00
C PRO A 724 5.99 4.71 -33.90
N PRO A 725 5.71 5.34 -32.73
CA PRO A 725 6.54 5.09 -31.55
C PRO A 725 5.70 4.71 -30.31
N VAL A 726 6.25 3.85 -29.47
CA VAL A 726 5.71 3.67 -28.10
C VAL A 726 5.76 5.01 -27.34
N ASP A 727 4.94 5.17 -26.32
CA ASP A 727 4.89 6.37 -25.48
C ASP A 727 5.09 5.95 -24.02
N TYR A 728 6.35 5.71 -23.68
CA TYR A 728 6.78 5.27 -22.36
C TYR A 728 7.41 6.40 -21.60
N ARG A 729 6.82 6.73 -20.44
CA ARG A 729 7.26 7.88 -19.65
C ARG A 729 7.41 7.56 -18.19
N GLU A 730 8.45 8.15 -17.59
CA GLU A 730 8.70 8.13 -16.15
C GLU A 730 8.78 9.56 -15.63
N PHE A 731 8.15 9.85 -14.48
CA PHE A 731 8.17 11.19 -13.87
C PHE A 731 8.24 11.09 -12.35
N GLY A 732 9.29 11.62 -11.73
CA GLY A 732 9.37 11.69 -10.26
C GLY A 732 9.29 10.33 -9.54
N ASN A 733 9.55 9.22 -10.23
CA ASN A 733 9.61 7.89 -9.62
C ASN A 733 10.82 7.81 -8.69
N ARG A 734 10.72 6.98 -7.65
CA ARG A 734 11.73 6.81 -6.60
C ARG A 734 11.84 5.33 -6.22
N GLY A 735 12.81 4.97 -5.37
CA GLY A 735 13.06 3.59 -4.96
C GLY A 735 14.17 2.92 -5.79
N MET A 736 14.60 1.72 -5.40
CA MET A 736 15.78 1.06 -5.98
C MET A 736 15.67 0.81 -7.49
N GLY A 737 14.47 0.53 -7.99
CA GLY A 737 14.24 0.30 -9.42
C GLY A 737 14.09 1.59 -10.24
N SER A 738 14.10 2.78 -9.62
CA SER A 738 13.74 4.04 -10.29
C SER A 738 14.88 4.73 -11.04
N SER A 739 16.12 4.24 -10.92
CA SER A 739 17.24 4.80 -11.66
C SER A 739 16.98 4.72 -13.16
N THR A 740 17.05 5.87 -13.84
CA THR A 740 16.79 5.96 -15.28
C THR A 740 18.07 5.95 -16.12
N LEU A 741 19.26 5.90 -15.50
CA LEU A 741 20.56 5.98 -16.18
C LEU A 741 20.81 4.84 -17.16
N GLY A 742 20.31 3.64 -16.85
CA GLY A 742 20.46 2.44 -17.67
C GLY A 742 19.29 2.16 -18.60
N ARG A 743 18.30 3.05 -18.67
CA ARG A 743 17.07 2.81 -19.43
C ARG A 743 17.34 2.70 -20.92
N VAL A 744 16.47 1.98 -21.60
CA VAL A 744 16.49 1.86 -23.07
C VAL A 744 16.54 3.24 -23.75
N ARG A 745 17.22 3.31 -24.89
CA ARG A 745 17.33 4.54 -25.71
C ARG A 745 16.32 4.60 -26.85
N TRP A 746 15.14 3.99 -26.67
CA TRP A 746 14.10 3.97 -27.68
C TRP A 746 13.56 5.38 -27.92
N ALA A 747 13.26 5.73 -29.17
CA ALA A 747 12.70 7.06 -29.51
C ALA A 747 11.39 7.37 -28.75
N GLY A 748 10.64 6.33 -28.39
CA GLY A 748 9.39 6.42 -27.66
C GLY A 748 9.49 6.46 -26.12
N TYR A 749 10.69 6.27 -25.57
CA TYR A 749 10.93 6.35 -24.12
C TYR A 749 11.47 7.73 -23.74
N ARG A 750 10.95 8.32 -22.66
CA ARG A 750 11.53 9.53 -22.06
C ARG A 750 11.24 9.69 -20.57
N VAL A 751 12.16 10.36 -19.88
CA VAL A 751 11.92 10.88 -18.52
C VAL A 751 11.30 12.27 -18.65
N MET A 752 10.09 12.44 -18.15
CA MET A 752 9.46 13.77 -18.09
C MET A 752 10.13 14.59 -16.99
N THR A 753 10.37 15.87 -17.27
CA THR A 753 10.92 16.83 -16.29
C THR A 753 9.96 17.99 -16.03
N ASP A 754 9.03 18.26 -16.95
CA ASP A 754 7.99 19.29 -16.79
C ASP A 754 6.75 18.74 -16.07
N ARG A 755 6.33 19.45 -15.02
CA ARG A 755 5.10 19.15 -14.28
C ARG A 755 3.85 19.36 -15.12
N ASN A 756 3.86 20.32 -16.05
CA ASN A 756 2.69 20.57 -16.91
C ASN A 756 2.46 19.42 -17.90
N GLU A 757 3.54 18.82 -18.40
CA GLU A 757 3.47 17.58 -19.18
C GLU A 757 2.90 16.43 -18.35
N ALA A 758 3.43 16.20 -17.15
CA ALA A 758 2.93 15.17 -16.23
C ALA A 758 1.45 15.37 -15.86
N ASN A 759 1.00 16.63 -15.74
CA ASN A 759 -0.39 16.98 -15.43
C ASN A 759 -1.39 16.46 -16.48
N GLN A 760 -0.98 16.25 -17.73
CA GLN A 760 -1.85 15.71 -18.78
C GLN A 760 -2.31 14.27 -18.47
N PHE A 761 -1.53 13.53 -17.69
CA PHE A 761 -1.79 12.14 -17.33
C PHE A 761 -2.50 12.00 -15.97
N THR A 762 -3.08 13.08 -15.44
CA THR A 762 -3.87 13.03 -14.19
C THR A 762 -5.30 12.56 -14.42
N VAL A 763 -5.96 12.12 -13.35
CA VAL A 763 -7.37 11.71 -13.36
C VAL A 763 -8.26 12.74 -14.06
N ALA A 764 -8.05 14.02 -13.76
CA ALA A 764 -8.86 15.11 -14.30
C ALA A 764 -8.65 15.36 -15.81
N ASN A 765 -7.46 15.05 -16.36
CA ASN A 765 -7.11 15.37 -17.73
C ASN A 765 -7.13 14.14 -18.65
N PHE A 766 -6.63 13.00 -18.19
CA PHE A 766 -6.47 11.78 -18.98
C PHE A 766 -7.78 10.98 -19.10
N ILE A 767 -8.48 10.82 -17.99
CA ILE A 767 -9.80 10.15 -17.93
C ILE A 767 -10.94 11.11 -17.60
N GLN A 768 -10.67 12.42 -17.53
CA GLN A 768 -11.70 13.46 -17.33
C GLN A 768 -12.53 13.30 -16.04
N GLY A 769 -11.92 12.81 -14.96
CA GLY A 769 -12.60 12.64 -13.67
C GLY A 769 -12.92 13.97 -12.99
N GLY A 770 -14.15 14.13 -12.47
CA GLY A 770 -14.56 15.28 -11.64
C GLY A 770 -15.47 16.32 -12.29
N ARG A 771 -15.82 16.20 -13.59
CA ARG A 771 -16.88 17.02 -14.19
C ARG A 771 -18.25 16.39 -13.91
N GLY A 772 -19.06 17.02 -13.06
CA GLY A 772 -20.39 16.54 -12.68
C GLY A 772 -21.36 16.48 -13.86
N GLY A 773 -22.08 15.35 -13.96
CA GLY A 773 -23.04 15.07 -15.03
C GLY A 773 -22.54 13.94 -15.91
N THR A 774 -23.40 12.94 -16.19
CA THR A 774 -23.23 11.84 -17.15
C THR A 774 -21.94 11.92 -17.96
N MET A 775 -21.01 11.00 -17.66
CA MET A 775 -19.81 10.82 -18.45
C MET A 775 -20.23 10.47 -19.89
N THR A 776 -20.28 11.47 -20.78
CA THR A 776 -20.62 11.29 -22.20
C THR A 776 -19.38 10.88 -22.97
N THR A 777 -19.57 10.04 -23.99
CA THR A 777 -18.57 9.67 -24.99
C THR A 777 -18.11 10.93 -25.75
N GLN A 778 -16.82 10.99 -26.11
CA GLN A 778 -16.37 12.03 -27.03
C GLN A 778 -17.00 11.77 -28.40
N ARG A 779 -17.71 12.78 -28.93
CA ARG A 779 -17.97 12.93 -30.36
C ARG A 779 -16.67 13.48 -30.99
N PRO A 780 -16.23 12.97 -32.15
CA PRO A 780 -15.03 13.48 -32.80
C PRO A 780 -15.18 14.98 -33.13
N PRO A 781 -14.10 15.77 -33.04
CA PRO A 781 -14.12 17.17 -33.46
C PRO A 781 -14.43 17.24 -34.96
N ALA A 782 -15.24 18.22 -35.36
CA ALA A 782 -15.52 18.51 -36.76
C ALA A 782 -14.21 18.84 -37.50
N ALA A 783 -14.09 18.34 -38.72
CA ALA A 783 -12.94 18.59 -39.59
C ALA A 783 -12.70 20.11 -39.74
N PRO A 784 -11.44 20.57 -39.73
CA PRO A 784 -11.13 21.97 -39.93
C PRO A 784 -11.49 22.39 -41.36
N THR A 785 -12.30 23.43 -41.47
CA THR A 785 -12.54 24.18 -42.71
C THR A 785 -11.22 24.70 -43.28
N THR A 786 -10.90 24.27 -44.49
CA THR A 786 -9.78 24.74 -45.30
C THR A 786 -10.01 26.18 -45.75
N THR A 787 -9.13 27.08 -45.31
CA THR A 787 -8.99 28.41 -45.91
C THR A 787 -8.14 28.27 -47.16
N THR A 788 -8.73 28.54 -48.32
CA THR A 788 -8.06 28.61 -49.62
C THR A 788 -7.10 29.80 -49.66
N THR A 789 -5.81 29.52 -49.89
CA THR A 789 -4.86 30.48 -50.46
C THR A 789 -4.21 29.83 -51.67
N THR A 790 -4.53 30.39 -52.84
CA THR A 790 -3.99 30.09 -54.16
C THR A 790 -2.51 30.45 -54.27
N THR A 791 -1.69 29.48 -54.65
CA THR A 791 -0.49 29.75 -55.47
C THR A 791 -0.14 28.52 -56.32
N THR A 792 0.39 28.82 -57.50
CA THR A 792 0.50 28.04 -58.73
C THR A 792 1.57 26.94 -58.74
N GLY A 793 1.21 25.79 -59.32
CA GLY A 793 2.02 25.05 -60.33
C GLY A 793 3.19 24.17 -59.88
N SER A 794 3.02 22.84 -59.95
CA SER A 794 3.66 22.00 -60.97
C SER A 794 3.33 20.51 -60.72
N THR A 795 3.25 19.76 -61.81
CA THR A 795 2.65 18.43 -61.99
C THR A 795 3.60 17.26 -61.69
N SER A 796 3.12 16.22 -61.01
CA SER A 796 3.42 14.81 -61.32
C SER A 796 2.43 13.85 -60.65
N THR A 797 1.74 13.04 -61.46
CA THR A 797 0.78 11.97 -61.13
C THR A 797 1.38 10.78 -60.35
N PRO A 798 0.60 10.10 -59.47
CA PRO A 798 0.93 8.80 -58.88
C PRO A 798 0.19 7.63 -59.58
N PRO A 799 0.69 6.38 -59.56
CA PRO A 799 -0.08 5.23 -59.98
C PRO A 799 -0.89 4.61 -58.81
N SER A 800 -2.11 4.26 -59.21
CA SER A 800 -3.21 3.52 -58.60
C SER A 800 -2.88 2.13 -58.06
N GLY A 801 -3.69 1.66 -57.09
CA GLY A 801 -3.81 0.23 -56.77
C GLY A 801 -4.65 -0.08 -55.52
N ILE A 802 -5.98 0.07 -55.62
CA ILE A 802 -6.97 -0.48 -54.68
C ILE A 802 -7.29 -1.91 -55.11
N ILE A 803 -7.24 -2.90 -54.20
CA ILE A 803 -8.14 -4.07 -54.22
C ILE A 803 -8.51 -4.43 -52.77
N ASP A 804 -9.81 -4.32 -52.50
CA ASP A 804 -10.55 -4.82 -51.36
C ASP A 804 -10.98 -6.27 -51.65
N ALA A 805 -10.85 -7.18 -50.68
CA ALA A 805 -11.44 -8.51 -50.76
C ALA A 805 -11.66 -9.09 -49.34
N THR A 806 -12.91 -9.05 -48.92
CA THR A 806 -13.49 -9.89 -47.87
C THR A 806 -13.62 -11.34 -48.35
N PRO A 807 -13.54 -12.34 -47.45
CA PRO A 807 -14.17 -13.64 -47.73
C PRO A 807 -15.32 -13.95 -46.77
N ARG A 808 -16.39 -14.48 -47.39
CA ARG A 808 -17.60 -15.05 -46.80
C ARG A 808 -17.35 -16.39 -46.11
N GLU A 809 -18.23 -16.68 -45.15
CA GLU A 809 -18.55 -17.99 -44.59
C GLU A 809 -18.88 -19.03 -45.69
N ASP A 810 -18.39 -20.26 -45.54
CA ASP A 810 -19.24 -21.46 -45.45
C ASP A 810 -18.46 -22.75 -45.14
N ARG A 811 -19.03 -23.51 -44.19
CA ARG A 811 -19.04 -24.98 -43.99
C ARG A 811 -17.79 -25.76 -43.50
N LEU A 812 -18.02 -26.37 -42.32
CA LEU A 812 -17.38 -27.56 -41.72
C LEU A 812 -17.44 -28.79 -42.65
N PRO A 813 -16.60 -29.83 -42.44
CA PRO A 813 -16.56 -30.68 -41.23
C PRO A 813 -15.54 -30.28 -40.16
#